data_AF-S5AKA2-F1
#
_entry.id   AF-S5AKA2-F1
#
_cell.length_a   1.000
_cell.length_b   1.000
_cell.length_c   1.000
_cell.angle_alpha   90.00
_cell.angle_beta   90.00
_cell.angle_gamma   90.00
#
_symmetry.space_group_name_H-M   'P 1'
#
loop_
_entity.id
_entity.type
_entity.pdbx_description
1 polymer ?
#
loop_
_entity_poly.entity_id
_entity_poly.type
_entity_poly.pdbx_seq_one_letter_code
_entity_poly.pdbx_strand_id
1 'polypeptide(L)'
;MNAMLLQRQAMDKHGMVVTMDVKGKILSANEKCSELSGFAEHEIVGKYITAFDITNISNSDISAIFSALALGNIWQGEVHSLRKTGEPWFVFATVVPVVKKAPLVDHLIVIATDISQQKRLEKSLSEGRAFYRSITDSIGEGVYAVNAEGKTQFLNPAASRLLGWTLEELQDRRFHDTVHYQKGDGTLLKREQCPVNLTIRDGKSYTSYEDFFTDKRGRLFPISIVAVPLLNNEGKPDGHVGVFNDISSQKAIEHKLQKAYDEAQSANKAKTDFLATMSHEIRTPMNAIIGLTHLALETQDNDQRQQYLEKVQKSSNALLELMNSILDFSKVEANKIDILDEPFTLTKTIDKLAQVFQVKAQQKQLQLLFDIRCSTKIRCSGDSEKIYQVLLNLLSNAIKFTETGHVLLKIDKRGNELGFSVSDTGMGISDTGKTKLFNAFEQADASISRKFGGTGLGLAICKRLVELMGGELTIESKVNEGTNFAFSLPICIEDTEPSDSLLPVSIPSEVLCIQTHKSVEQGCQILCQTLQRFNIHCLIADPNENLLPKQADFSIVFLPVDESSWKSFLRHVQFGEYHELNCNVLISPFSKEEVQKRIGTSLSKNIRIIELPFTEGELISALSPLHASTNKKTSEGLESKKWRTKRLLNKRVLVVDDDLISVEISQQILKDLGVNVVTAMTGELALALCKSNTFDAILLDCHLPGITGYDIAETLTHKEGCYTPIIALSADETNEASEKALSAGMCHHLVKPATADEIVHTIDIHIHAGYMEITPPSETDAFIASLLSFYDTYSQRSVMSNLLNIFHEPTHTSQLLTELLADAQRIGATTLERCLHRFMEAKQRPDTINAKHISDISFELDATLRLIAHTIDKSEVGNECNEASDVDNTSLRSSLEKVKNALEAYDAKALELITALAARHFGLGIHIR
;
A
#
# COMPACT_ATOMS: atom_id res chain seq x y z
N MET A 1 38.64 24.61 115.19
CA MET A 1 37.49 23.69 115.01
C MET A 1 36.61 24.03 113.77
N ASN A 2 37.08 24.84 112.79
CA ASN A 2 36.25 25.31 111.65
C ASN A 2 36.64 24.78 110.24
N ALA A 3 37.81 24.17 110.04
CA ALA A 3 38.23 23.71 108.70
C ALA A 3 37.55 22.39 108.26
N MET A 4 37.41 21.43 109.18
CA MET A 4 36.74 20.14 108.90
C MET A 4 35.23 20.31 108.61
N LEU A 5 34.58 21.28 109.25
CA LEU A 5 33.15 21.54 109.07
C LEU A 5 32.88 22.17 107.69
N LEU A 6 33.78 23.04 107.22
CA LEU A 6 33.73 23.63 105.89
C LEU A 6 34.02 22.60 104.78
N GLN A 7 34.99 21.70 104.99
CA GLN A 7 35.28 20.59 104.07
C GLN A 7 34.10 19.61 103.97
N ARG A 8 33.46 19.28 105.10
CA ARG A 8 32.26 18.45 105.12
C ARG A 8 31.11 19.12 104.36
N GLN A 9 30.84 20.40 104.60
CA GLN A 9 29.83 21.16 103.85
C GLN A 9 30.14 21.28 102.34
N ALA A 10 31.41 21.35 101.94
CA ALA A 10 31.79 21.37 100.53
C ALA A 10 31.52 20.01 99.85
N MET A 11 31.86 18.92 100.54
CA MET A 11 31.59 17.54 100.08
C MET A 11 30.09 17.24 100.02
N ASP A 12 29.31 17.72 101.00
CA ASP A 12 27.85 17.56 101.06
C ASP A 12 27.13 18.27 99.90
N LYS A 13 27.75 19.26 99.26
CA LYS A 13 27.15 20.01 98.13
C LYS A 13 27.45 19.45 96.74
N HIS A 14 28.57 18.76 96.53
CA HIS A 14 29.07 18.45 95.17
C HIS A 14 29.06 16.98 94.77
N GLY A 15 29.05 16.03 95.72
CA GLY A 15 29.10 14.61 95.39
C GLY A 15 28.40 13.75 96.43
N MET A 16 27.96 12.56 96.02
CA MET A 16 27.52 11.54 96.96
C MET A 16 28.73 11.03 97.73
N VAL A 17 28.68 11.09 99.05
CA VAL A 17 29.75 10.60 99.93
C VAL A 17 29.18 9.57 100.88
N VAL A 18 29.73 8.36 100.82
CA VAL A 18 29.31 7.24 101.66
C VAL A 18 30.53 6.69 102.39
N THR A 19 30.47 6.63 103.71
CA THR A 19 31.48 5.94 104.50
C THR A 19 30.98 4.55 104.83
N MET A 20 31.79 3.51 104.63
CA MET A 20 31.44 2.13 104.92
C MET A 20 32.58 1.38 105.62
N ASP A 21 32.28 0.26 106.26
CA ASP A 21 33.32 -0.61 106.81
C ASP A 21 34.04 -1.42 105.72
N VAL A 22 35.10 -2.12 106.09
CA VAL A 22 35.89 -2.98 105.18
C VAL A 22 35.10 -4.16 104.59
N LYS A 23 33.91 -4.46 105.11
CA LYS A 23 32.99 -5.49 104.60
C LYS A 23 31.88 -4.91 103.71
N GLY A 24 31.89 -3.61 103.47
CA GLY A 24 30.91 -2.94 102.61
C GLY A 24 29.64 -2.47 103.33
N LYS A 25 29.60 -2.48 104.67
CA LYS A 25 28.46 -1.99 105.46
C LYS A 25 28.52 -0.47 105.62
N ILE A 26 27.50 0.22 105.16
CA ILE A 26 27.40 1.69 105.18
C ILE A 26 27.33 2.16 106.64
N LEU A 27 28.32 2.96 107.04
CA LEU A 27 28.46 3.55 108.37
C LEU A 27 27.83 4.94 108.43
N SER A 28 27.97 5.73 107.36
CA SER A 28 27.34 7.03 107.20
C SER A 28 27.18 7.37 105.73
N ALA A 29 26.22 8.22 105.41
CA ALA A 29 26.01 8.75 104.07
C ALA A 29 25.67 10.24 104.18
N ASN A 30 26.14 11.06 103.25
CA ASN A 30 25.80 12.47 103.25
C ASN A 30 24.37 12.72 102.73
N GLU A 31 23.86 13.93 102.94
CA GLU A 31 22.53 14.35 102.49
C GLU A 31 22.36 14.18 100.97
N LYS A 32 23.42 14.45 100.19
CA LYS A 32 23.43 14.27 98.73
C LYS A 32 23.24 12.81 98.30
N CYS A 33 23.74 11.85 99.07
CA CYS A 33 23.47 10.42 98.85
C CYS A 33 21.97 10.15 98.94
N SER A 34 21.29 10.72 99.93
CA SER A 34 19.85 10.54 100.12
C SER A 34 19.05 11.22 99.01
N GLU A 35 19.44 12.42 98.60
CA GLU A 35 18.82 13.17 97.50
C GLU A 35 18.92 12.44 96.16
N LEU A 36 20.11 11.92 95.82
CA LEU A 36 20.35 11.30 94.51
C LEU A 36 19.84 9.86 94.45
N SER A 37 20.08 9.05 95.49
CA SER A 37 19.64 7.65 95.48
C SER A 37 18.15 7.49 95.79
N GLY A 38 17.53 8.49 96.43
CA GLY A 38 16.14 8.46 96.90
C GLY A 38 15.91 7.66 98.18
N PHE A 39 16.95 7.02 98.73
CA PHE A 39 16.88 6.34 100.03
C PHE A 39 17.15 7.32 101.15
N ALA A 40 16.37 7.28 102.23
CA ALA A 40 16.67 8.09 103.40
C ALA A 40 17.88 7.53 104.16
N GLU A 41 18.68 8.38 104.81
CA GLU A 41 19.90 7.97 105.53
C GLU A 41 19.68 6.77 106.47
N HIS A 42 18.58 6.78 107.24
CA HIS A 42 18.22 5.68 108.15
C HIS A 42 17.87 4.36 107.44
N GLU A 43 17.56 4.38 106.14
CA GLU A 43 17.25 3.20 105.34
C GLU A 43 18.50 2.54 104.75
N ILE A 44 19.61 3.29 104.63
CA ILE A 44 20.88 2.84 104.02
C ILE A 44 21.99 2.64 105.06
N VAL A 45 22.03 3.45 106.12
CA VAL A 45 23.00 3.28 107.21
C VAL A 45 22.74 1.95 107.92
N GLY A 46 23.78 1.13 108.01
CA GLY A 46 23.71 -0.23 108.55
C GLY A 46 23.42 -1.32 107.52
N LYS A 47 23.09 -0.99 106.27
CA LYS A 47 22.98 -1.96 105.17
C LYS A 47 24.31 -2.10 104.41
N TYR A 48 24.41 -3.13 103.57
CA TYR A 48 25.55 -3.30 102.67
C TYR A 48 25.38 -2.47 101.40
N ILE A 49 26.48 -2.06 100.75
CA ILE A 49 26.46 -1.26 99.51
C ILE A 49 25.67 -1.92 98.37
N THR A 50 25.51 -3.25 98.42
CA THR A 50 24.65 -4.02 97.51
C THR A 50 23.18 -3.59 97.56
N ALA A 51 22.76 -2.84 98.59
CA ALA A 51 21.42 -2.25 98.67
C ALA A 51 21.11 -1.23 97.57
N PHE A 52 22.13 -0.74 96.84
CA PHE A 52 21.95 0.14 95.69
C PHE A 52 21.78 -0.63 94.36
N ASP A 53 21.55 -1.94 94.38
CA ASP A 53 21.26 -2.77 93.19
C ASP A 53 22.21 -2.49 92.01
N ILE A 54 23.51 -2.77 92.22
CA ILE A 54 24.53 -2.58 91.19
C ILE A 54 24.35 -3.63 90.09
N THR A 55 24.08 -3.18 88.87
CA THR A 55 23.70 -4.05 87.74
C THR A 55 24.82 -4.34 86.76
N ASN A 56 25.86 -3.50 86.69
CA ASN A 56 26.95 -3.63 85.71
C ASN A 56 28.23 -4.29 86.25
N ILE A 57 28.31 -4.56 87.55
CA ILE A 57 29.46 -5.22 88.19
C ILE A 57 28.97 -6.52 88.82
N SER A 58 29.61 -7.64 88.48
CA SER A 58 29.22 -8.94 89.02
C SER A 58 29.58 -9.07 90.50
N ASN A 59 28.88 -9.94 91.25
CA ASN A 59 29.17 -10.17 92.67
C ASN A 59 30.60 -10.66 92.92
N SER A 60 31.20 -11.41 91.98
CA SER A 60 32.60 -11.83 92.06
C SER A 60 33.57 -10.66 91.92
N ASP A 61 33.27 -9.71 91.02
CA ASP A 61 34.08 -8.51 90.83
C ASP A 61 33.96 -7.56 92.01
N ILE A 62 32.76 -7.41 92.59
CA ILE A 62 32.55 -6.65 93.83
C ILE A 62 33.45 -7.23 94.94
N SER A 63 33.45 -8.55 95.13
CA SER A 63 34.31 -9.19 96.13
C SER A 63 35.81 -8.97 95.87
N ALA A 64 36.24 -8.98 94.61
CA ALA A 64 37.62 -8.68 94.23
C ALA A 64 38.00 -7.22 94.50
N ILE A 65 37.09 -6.28 94.18
CA ILE A 65 37.25 -4.84 94.47
C ILE A 65 37.40 -4.64 95.99
N PHE A 66 36.50 -5.20 96.81
CA PHE A 66 36.60 -5.10 98.27
C PHE A 66 37.89 -5.73 98.84
N SER A 67 38.35 -6.84 98.26
CA SER A 67 39.63 -7.46 98.65
C SER A 67 40.81 -6.54 98.35
N ALA A 68 40.82 -5.88 97.20
CA ALA A 68 41.86 -4.91 96.83
C ALA A 68 41.80 -3.65 97.72
N LEU A 69 40.60 -3.16 98.05
CA LEU A 69 40.39 -2.01 98.95
C LEU A 69 40.86 -2.32 100.38
N ALA A 70 40.64 -3.55 100.87
CA ALA A 70 41.11 -3.99 102.19
C ALA A 70 42.66 -4.02 102.30
N LEU A 71 43.35 -4.18 101.16
CA LEU A 71 44.81 -4.09 101.06
C LEU A 71 45.33 -2.64 100.94
N GLY A 72 44.43 -1.64 100.91
CA GLY A 72 44.77 -0.22 100.83
C GLY A 72 44.77 0.37 99.41
N ASN A 73 44.34 -0.36 98.39
CA ASN A 73 44.23 0.17 97.02
C ASN A 73 43.01 1.07 96.85
N ILE A 74 43.03 1.96 95.85
CA ILE A 74 41.90 2.82 95.45
C ILE A 74 41.19 2.16 94.25
N TRP A 75 39.87 2.25 94.19
CA TRP A 75 39.09 1.81 93.03
C TRP A 75 38.32 2.98 92.40
N GLN A 76 38.26 3.02 91.07
CA GLN A 76 37.47 3.99 90.32
C GLN A 76 36.74 3.29 89.17
N GLY A 77 35.49 3.65 88.93
CA GLY A 77 34.72 3.09 87.81
C GLY A 77 33.29 3.60 87.71
N GLU A 78 32.67 3.31 86.57
CA GLU A 78 31.23 3.53 86.36
C GLU A 78 30.42 2.42 87.04
N VAL A 79 29.41 2.82 87.81
CA VAL A 79 28.47 1.95 88.52
C VAL A 79 27.08 2.25 87.99
N HIS A 80 26.40 1.21 87.50
CA HIS A 80 25.01 1.29 87.06
C HIS A 80 24.14 0.78 88.19
N SER A 81 23.24 1.62 88.67
CA SER A 81 22.45 1.34 89.87
C SER A 81 20.99 1.73 89.63
N LEU A 82 20.09 1.35 90.54
CA LEU A 82 18.71 1.77 90.56
C LEU A 82 18.48 2.72 91.74
N ARG A 83 17.80 3.85 91.49
CA ARG A 83 17.26 4.69 92.57
C ARG A 83 16.17 3.93 93.32
N LYS A 84 15.80 4.39 94.52
CA LYS A 84 14.68 3.80 95.30
C LYS A 84 13.37 3.69 94.53
N THR A 85 13.13 4.61 93.59
CA THR A 85 11.94 4.62 92.72
C THR A 85 11.98 3.54 91.62
N GLY A 86 13.08 2.80 91.48
CA GLY A 86 13.34 1.85 90.40
C GLY A 86 13.91 2.49 89.12
N GLU A 87 14.19 3.79 89.11
CA GLU A 87 14.78 4.47 87.95
C GLU A 87 16.28 4.13 87.82
N PRO A 88 16.76 3.69 86.64
CA PRO A 88 18.18 3.48 86.41
C PRO A 88 18.95 4.80 86.41
N TRP A 89 20.05 4.83 87.14
CA TRP A 89 20.98 5.94 87.19
C TRP A 89 22.43 5.46 87.07
N PHE A 90 23.27 6.33 86.53
CA PHE A 90 24.66 6.06 86.22
C PHE A 90 25.54 6.91 87.11
N VAL A 91 26.48 6.29 87.83
CA VAL A 91 27.32 6.97 88.81
C VAL A 91 28.77 6.64 88.54
N PHE A 92 29.64 7.65 88.48
CA PHE A 92 31.08 7.43 88.51
C PHE A 92 31.55 7.44 89.96
N ALA A 93 32.02 6.31 90.47
CA ALA A 93 32.39 6.12 91.87
C ALA A 93 33.90 5.97 92.04
N THR A 94 34.44 6.63 93.06
CA THR A 94 35.82 6.49 93.55
C THR A 94 35.76 6.01 94.99
N VAL A 95 36.37 4.87 95.28
CA VAL A 95 36.39 4.26 96.62
C VAL A 95 37.81 4.30 97.17
N VAL A 96 37.98 4.98 98.30
CA VAL A 96 39.27 5.27 98.95
C VAL A 96 39.31 4.65 100.35
N PRO A 97 40.29 3.79 100.67
CA PRO A 97 40.46 3.24 102.01
C PRO A 97 41.14 4.25 102.96
N VAL A 98 40.61 4.38 104.18
CA VAL A 98 41.18 5.21 105.24
C VAL A 98 41.91 4.32 106.25
N VAL A 99 43.21 4.54 106.43
CA VAL A 99 44.09 3.69 107.24
C VAL A 99 44.31 4.32 108.62
N LYS A 100 44.05 3.57 109.71
CA LYS A 100 44.26 4.04 111.10
C LYS A 100 45.71 3.89 111.55
N LYS A 101 46.30 2.74 111.23
CA LYS A 101 47.69 2.36 111.52
C LYS A 101 48.06 1.29 110.51
N ALA A 102 49.01 1.56 109.61
CA ALA A 102 49.34 0.64 108.54
C ALA A 102 49.69 -0.76 109.10
N PRO A 103 49.14 -1.86 108.56
CA PRO A 103 48.30 -2.01 107.36
C PRO A 103 46.80 -2.19 107.66
N LEU A 104 46.28 -1.64 108.77
CA LEU A 104 44.88 -1.79 109.16
C LEU A 104 44.00 -0.66 108.59
N VAL A 105 43.18 -0.97 107.59
CA VAL A 105 42.11 -0.10 107.07
C VAL A 105 41.00 0.00 108.13
N ASP A 106 40.62 1.23 108.48
CA ASP A 106 39.57 1.52 109.46
C ASP A 106 38.18 1.49 108.79
N HIS A 107 38.04 2.21 107.68
CA HIS A 107 36.82 2.35 106.91
C HIS A 107 37.13 2.78 105.46
N LEU A 108 36.15 2.70 104.58
CA LEU A 108 36.21 3.08 103.16
C LEU A 108 35.33 4.32 102.93
N ILE A 109 35.82 5.27 102.13
CA ILE A 109 35.05 6.43 101.68
C ILE A 109 34.76 6.27 100.19
N VAL A 110 33.49 6.28 99.81
CA VAL A 110 33.03 6.37 98.42
C VAL A 110 32.69 7.81 98.12
N ILE A 111 33.23 8.33 97.04
CA ILE A 111 32.80 9.57 96.42
C ILE A 111 32.21 9.21 95.06
N ALA A 112 30.97 9.63 94.82
CA ALA A 112 30.26 9.26 93.60
C ALA A 112 29.57 10.48 92.97
N THR A 113 29.65 10.58 91.65
CA THR A 113 29.05 11.66 90.86
C THR A 113 28.02 11.08 89.90
N ASP A 114 26.82 11.64 89.87
CA ASP A 114 25.77 11.26 88.93
C ASP A 114 26.14 11.72 87.50
N ILE A 115 26.31 10.76 86.58
CA ILE A 115 26.64 10.98 85.16
C ILE A 115 25.45 10.67 84.24
N SER A 116 24.24 10.51 84.78
CA SER A 116 23.05 10.12 84.03
C SER A 116 22.66 11.13 82.95
N GLN A 117 22.74 12.43 83.24
CA GLN A 117 22.42 13.48 82.25
C GLN A 117 23.39 13.46 81.07
N GLN A 118 24.68 13.27 81.33
CA GLN A 118 25.69 13.18 80.29
C GLN A 118 25.41 12.00 79.35
N LYS A 119 25.16 10.80 79.89
CA LYS A 119 24.84 9.61 79.08
C LYS A 119 23.55 9.78 78.27
N ARG A 120 22.52 10.46 78.81
CA ARG A 120 21.28 10.77 78.07
C ARG A 120 21.55 11.69 76.88
N LEU A 121 22.37 12.73 77.05
CA LEU A 121 22.75 13.63 75.96
C LEU A 121 23.60 12.93 74.90
N GLU A 122 24.57 12.11 75.31
CA GLU A 122 25.40 11.30 74.38
C GLU A 122 24.53 10.35 73.54
N LYS A 123 23.60 9.63 74.18
CA LYS A 123 22.65 8.76 73.50
C LYS A 123 21.74 9.52 72.54
N SER A 124 21.15 10.63 72.98
CA SER A 124 20.28 11.46 72.14
C SER A 124 21.02 12.02 70.92
N LEU A 125 22.29 12.44 71.09
CA LEU A 125 23.12 12.90 69.98
C LEU A 125 23.45 11.78 68.99
N SER A 126 23.72 10.57 69.49
CA SER A 126 23.96 9.38 68.66
C SER A 126 22.71 8.97 67.86
N GLU A 127 21.55 8.91 68.50
CA GLU A 127 20.26 8.61 67.86
C GLU A 127 19.89 9.67 66.82
N GLY A 128 20.07 10.96 67.14
CA GLY A 128 19.86 12.05 66.20
C GLY A 128 20.76 11.94 64.95
N ARG A 129 22.06 11.65 65.13
CA ARG A 129 23.00 11.43 64.02
C ARG A 129 22.59 10.24 63.15
N ALA A 130 22.18 9.12 63.76
CA ALA A 130 21.71 7.96 63.03
C ALA A 130 20.41 8.25 62.23
N PHE A 131 19.50 9.03 62.81
CA PHE A 131 18.27 9.46 62.16
C PHE A 131 18.54 10.33 60.92
N TYR A 132 19.38 11.36 61.03
CA TYR A 132 19.73 12.22 59.90
C TYR A 132 20.40 11.45 58.76
N ARG A 133 21.30 10.50 59.09
CA ARG A 133 21.94 9.63 58.10
C ARG A 133 20.93 8.73 57.39
N SER A 134 19.95 8.20 58.11
CA SER A 134 18.90 7.35 57.52
C SER A 134 18.04 8.13 56.52
N ILE A 135 17.72 9.40 56.82
CA ILE A 135 16.99 10.28 55.89
C ILE A 135 17.80 10.46 54.61
N THR A 136 19.04 10.91 54.72
CA THR A 136 19.88 11.23 53.55
C THR A 136 20.23 9.98 52.73
N ASP A 137 20.35 8.81 53.37
CA ASP A 137 20.60 7.53 52.68
C ASP A 137 19.36 6.99 51.97
N SER A 138 18.15 7.33 52.44
CA SER A 138 16.87 6.92 51.84
C SER A 138 16.42 7.83 50.68
N ILE A 139 16.96 9.04 50.59
CA ILE A 139 16.70 9.95 49.48
C ILE A 139 17.32 9.37 48.21
N GLY A 140 16.51 9.20 47.16
CA GLY A 140 16.97 8.69 45.86
C GLY A 140 17.86 9.65 45.08
N GLU A 141 17.98 10.90 45.54
CA GLU A 141 18.81 11.95 44.98
C GLU A 141 20.22 11.95 45.59
N GLY A 142 21.20 12.42 44.82
CA GLY A 142 22.56 12.57 45.29
C GLY A 142 22.67 13.76 46.23
N VAL A 143 23.15 13.53 47.47
CA VAL A 143 23.40 14.57 48.47
C VAL A 143 24.89 14.60 48.79
N TYR A 144 25.48 15.78 48.71
CA TYR A 144 26.87 16.02 49.09
C TYR A 144 27.00 17.28 49.95
N ALA A 145 28.01 17.32 50.80
CA ALA A 145 28.40 18.54 51.52
C ALA A 145 29.89 18.79 51.37
N VAL A 146 30.27 20.04 51.14
CA VAL A 146 31.66 20.48 51.08
C VAL A 146 31.93 21.58 52.09
N ASN A 147 33.19 21.71 52.51
CA ASN A 147 33.65 22.78 53.39
C ASN A 147 34.02 24.07 52.63
N ALA A 148 34.54 25.09 53.32
CA ALA A 148 35.00 26.35 52.70
C ALA A 148 36.07 26.17 51.61
N GLU A 149 36.93 25.15 51.71
CA GLU A 149 37.90 24.81 50.66
C GLU A 149 37.27 24.00 49.51
N GLY A 150 36.00 23.62 49.58
CA GLY A 150 35.33 22.81 48.56
C GLY A 150 35.73 21.33 48.60
N LYS A 151 36.27 20.85 49.72
CA LYS A 151 36.54 19.42 49.97
C LYS A 151 35.29 18.74 50.51
N THR A 152 35.05 17.50 50.07
CA THR A 152 33.82 16.76 50.41
C THR A 152 33.88 16.24 51.85
N GLN A 153 32.92 16.65 52.69
CA GLN A 153 32.77 16.19 54.07
C GLN A 153 31.68 15.13 54.22
N PHE A 154 30.67 15.16 53.35
CA PHE A 154 29.57 14.23 53.36
C PHE A 154 29.20 13.84 51.93
N LEU A 155 28.86 12.57 51.75
CA LEU A 155 28.40 12.00 50.50
C LEU A 155 27.43 10.86 50.82
N ASN A 156 26.18 10.97 50.39
CA ASN A 156 25.21 9.88 50.58
C ASN A 156 25.46 8.73 49.57
N PRO A 157 24.90 7.52 49.81
CA PRO A 157 25.04 6.38 48.92
C PRO A 157 24.57 6.65 47.48
N ALA A 158 23.50 7.43 47.29
CA ALA A 158 23.00 7.78 45.96
C ALA A 158 24.00 8.64 45.17
N ALA A 159 24.58 9.67 45.79
CA ALA A 159 25.62 10.50 45.17
C ALA A 159 26.86 9.68 44.85
N SER A 160 27.29 8.80 45.76
CA SER A 160 28.42 7.91 45.51
C SER A 160 28.20 7.00 44.30
N ARG A 161 26.98 6.46 44.15
CA ARG A 161 26.60 5.62 43.01
C ARG A 161 26.55 6.40 41.68
N LEU A 162 25.94 7.59 41.68
CA LEU A 162 25.79 8.42 40.48
C LEU A 162 27.13 8.99 40.01
N LEU A 163 27.97 9.44 40.94
CA LEU A 163 29.27 10.03 40.63
C LEU A 163 30.38 8.98 40.45
N GLY A 164 30.20 7.76 40.96
CA GLY A 164 31.21 6.70 40.94
C GLY A 164 32.39 6.92 41.89
N TRP A 165 32.29 7.91 42.77
CA TRP A 165 33.32 8.28 43.76
C TRP A 165 32.91 7.88 45.17
N THR A 166 33.87 7.49 46.00
CA THR A 166 33.65 7.32 47.44
C THR A 166 33.97 8.60 48.21
N LEU A 167 33.45 8.74 49.42
CA LEU A 167 33.75 9.90 50.27
C LEU A 167 35.25 10.01 50.55
N GLU A 168 35.92 8.90 50.86
CA GLU A 168 37.36 8.84 51.14
C GLU A 168 38.20 9.35 49.95
N GLU A 169 37.82 9.01 48.72
CA GLU A 169 38.52 9.46 47.51
C GLU A 169 38.34 10.96 47.23
N LEU A 170 37.20 11.54 47.66
CA LEU A 170 36.86 12.94 47.44
C LEU A 170 37.26 13.87 48.59
N GLN A 171 37.63 13.34 49.76
CA GLN A 171 38.08 14.16 50.89
C GLN A 171 39.39 14.92 50.59
N ASP A 172 40.26 14.33 49.79
CA ASP A 172 41.55 14.93 49.41
C ASP A 172 41.49 15.77 48.13
N ARG A 173 40.33 15.81 47.47
CA ARG A 173 40.12 16.52 46.21
C ARG A 173 39.07 17.61 46.38
N ARG A 174 39.14 18.65 45.54
CA ARG A 174 38.07 19.65 45.49
C ARG A 174 36.93 19.12 44.61
N PHE A 175 35.70 19.29 45.07
CA PHE A 175 34.51 18.81 44.39
C PHE A 175 34.35 19.43 42.99
N HIS A 176 34.61 20.74 42.86
CA HIS A 176 34.59 21.43 41.55
C HIS A 176 35.53 20.77 40.55
N ASP A 177 36.80 20.58 40.92
CA ASP A 177 37.87 20.11 40.04
C ASP A 177 37.71 18.63 39.62
N THR A 178 36.74 17.93 40.21
CA THR A 178 36.52 16.49 39.99
C THR A 178 35.15 16.16 39.41
N VAL A 179 34.10 16.89 39.80
CA VAL A 179 32.71 16.57 39.47
C VAL A 179 32.04 17.67 38.64
N HIS A 180 32.35 18.95 38.87
CA HIS A 180 31.68 20.09 38.21
C HIS A 180 32.65 20.96 37.39
N TYR A 181 33.67 20.34 36.79
CA TYR A 181 34.72 21.05 36.05
C TYR A 181 34.42 21.21 34.55
N GLN A 182 33.26 20.73 34.07
CA GLN A 182 32.85 20.79 32.66
C GLN A 182 31.43 21.36 32.52
N LYS A 183 31.18 22.05 31.40
CA LYS A 183 29.84 22.46 30.95
C LYS A 183 29.23 21.40 30.05
N GLY A 184 27.93 21.55 29.72
CA GLY A 184 27.19 20.66 28.82
C GLY A 184 27.80 20.49 27.41
N ASP A 185 28.58 21.46 26.94
CA ASP A 185 29.31 21.43 25.66
C ASP A 185 30.70 20.77 25.77
N GLY A 186 31.09 20.28 26.95
CA GLY A 186 32.39 19.67 27.23
C GLY A 186 33.52 20.68 27.51
N THR A 187 33.25 21.98 27.47
CA THR A 187 34.25 23.01 27.80
C THR A 187 34.57 23.01 29.30
N LEU A 188 35.82 23.32 29.64
CA LEU A 188 36.26 23.37 31.04
C LEU A 188 35.69 24.59 31.76
N LEU A 189 34.94 24.34 32.83
CA LEU A 189 34.40 25.35 33.73
C LEU A 189 35.47 25.75 34.74
N LYS A 190 35.99 26.97 34.62
CA LYS A 190 36.93 27.53 35.62
C LYS A 190 36.24 27.70 36.96
N ARG A 191 36.98 27.50 38.03
CA ARG A 191 36.46 27.55 39.41
C ARG A 191 35.81 28.89 39.75
N GLU A 192 36.40 29.99 39.30
CA GLU A 192 35.90 31.35 39.54
C GLU A 192 34.59 31.63 38.79
N GLN A 193 34.25 30.78 37.82
CA GLN A 193 33.06 30.91 36.98
C GLN A 193 31.99 29.87 37.31
N CYS A 194 32.24 29.00 38.31
CA CYS A 194 31.28 28.01 38.76
C CYS A 194 30.05 28.71 39.37
N PRO A 195 28.84 28.55 38.78
CA PRO A 195 27.63 29.21 39.26
C PRO A 195 27.30 28.87 40.72
N VAL A 196 27.54 27.61 41.11
CA VAL A 196 27.34 27.13 42.48
C VAL A 196 28.25 27.89 43.44
N ASN A 197 29.57 27.92 43.19
CA ASN A 197 30.54 28.62 44.05
C ASN A 197 30.31 30.13 44.12
N LEU A 198 29.91 30.75 43.00
CA LEU A 198 29.61 32.19 42.97
C LEU A 198 28.41 32.53 43.85
N THR A 199 27.33 31.78 43.72
CA THR A 199 26.07 32.06 44.43
C THR A 199 26.20 31.81 45.94
N ILE A 200 26.95 30.76 46.32
CA ILE A 200 27.20 30.40 47.72
C ILE A 200 28.12 31.39 48.42
N ARG A 201 29.09 32.00 47.72
CA ARG A 201 29.95 33.07 48.27
C ARG A 201 29.13 34.27 48.74
N ASP A 202 28.04 34.56 48.04
CA ASP A 202 27.11 35.65 48.39
C ASP A 202 26.10 35.23 49.48
N GLY A 203 26.23 34.03 50.05
CA GLY A 203 25.31 33.49 51.07
C GLY A 203 23.92 33.13 50.54
N LYS A 204 23.77 32.96 49.22
CA LYS A 204 22.49 32.63 48.56
C LYS A 204 22.43 31.16 48.16
N SER A 205 21.22 30.62 48.08
CA SER A 205 20.98 29.29 47.51
C SER A 205 21.05 29.34 45.97
N TYR A 206 21.69 28.35 45.37
CA TYR A 206 21.71 28.11 43.94
C TYR A 206 20.68 27.06 43.55
N THR A 207 19.96 27.27 42.45
CA THR A 207 19.03 26.28 41.90
C THR A 207 19.14 26.30 40.39
N SER A 208 19.34 25.13 39.80
CA SER A 208 19.30 24.93 38.35
C SER A 208 18.49 23.69 38.00
N TYR A 209 17.58 23.86 37.02
CA TYR A 209 16.86 22.76 36.41
C TYR A 209 17.71 22.00 35.38
N GLU A 210 18.82 22.59 34.94
CA GLU A 210 19.76 21.99 34.03
C GLU A 210 21.20 22.44 34.34
N ASP A 211 22.02 21.49 34.77
CA ASP A 211 23.47 21.61 34.89
C ASP A 211 24.10 20.26 34.51
N PHE A 212 25.42 20.12 34.57
CA PHE A 212 26.11 18.90 34.17
C PHE A 212 27.18 18.51 35.18
N PHE A 213 27.17 17.24 35.56
CA PHE A 213 28.25 16.63 36.34
C PHE A 213 29.01 15.60 35.52
N THR A 214 30.26 15.39 35.92
CA THR A 214 31.14 14.39 35.34
C THR A 214 31.43 13.31 36.38
N ASP A 215 31.20 12.05 36.00
CA ASP A 215 31.51 10.90 36.86
C ASP A 215 33.01 10.57 36.89
N LYS A 216 33.42 9.64 37.76
CA LYS A 216 34.81 9.17 37.87
C LYS A 216 35.42 8.64 36.57
N ARG A 217 34.58 8.15 35.65
CA ARG A 217 34.99 7.59 34.36
C ARG A 217 35.09 8.68 33.27
N GLY A 218 34.76 9.92 33.59
CA GLY A 218 34.75 11.04 32.65
C GLY A 218 33.45 11.16 31.86
N ARG A 219 32.38 10.44 32.22
CA ARG A 219 31.07 10.57 31.58
C ARG A 219 30.37 11.83 32.08
N LEU A 220 30.07 12.73 31.15
CA LEU A 220 29.22 13.89 31.40
C LEU A 220 27.75 13.47 31.38
N PHE A 221 26.97 13.89 32.38
CA PHE A 221 25.54 13.64 32.44
C PHE A 221 24.78 14.86 32.98
N PRO A 222 23.57 15.14 32.43
CA PRO A 222 22.76 16.26 32.86
C PRO A 222 22.13 16.01 34.22
N ILE A 223 22.09 17.04 35.05
CA ILE A 223 21.51 17.02 36.38
C ILE A 223 20.57 18.21 36.61
N SER A 224 19.67 18.07 37.57
CA SER A 224 19.06 19.22 38.27
C SER A 224 19.72 19.32 39.64
N ILE A 225 20.03 20.53 40.09
CA ILE A 225 20.76 20.78 41.34
C ILE A 225 20.15 21.93 42.15
N VAL A 226 20.10 21.71 43.47
CA VAL A 226 19.86 22.74 44.48
C VAL A 226 21.04 22.74 45.44
N ALA A 227 21.70 23.88 45.62
CA ALA A 227 22.80 24.02 46.56
C ALA A 227 22.52 25.15 47.57
N VAL A 228 22.71 24.87 48.85
CA VAL A 228 22.44 25.80 49.97
C VAL A 228 23.73 26.00 50.77
N PRO A 229 24.11 27.26 51.10
CA PRO A 229 25.31 27.54 51.88
C PRO A 229 25.20 27.00 53.31
N LEU A 230 26.29 26.44 53.83
CA LEU A 230 26.47 26.15 55.24
C LEU A 230 27.07 27.39 55.90
N LEU A 231 26.47 27.87 56.99
CA LEU A 231 26.94 29.07 57.69
C LEU A 231 27.67 28.68 58.97
N ASN A 232 28.79 29.33 59.26
CA ASN A 232 29.49 29.20 60.54
C ASN A 232 28.80 30.02 61.65
N ASN A 233 29.33 29.92 62.88
CA ASN A 233 28.81 30.64 64.05
C ASN A 233 28.87 32.18 63.93
N GLU A 234 29.61 32.73 62.96
CA GLU A 234 29.68 34.16 62.64
C GLU A 234 28.73 34.57 61.50
N GLY A 235 27.93 33.65 60.97
CA GLY A 235 27.01 33.88 59.85
C GLY A 235 27.69 33.97 58.48
N LYS A 236 28.97 33.57 58.36
CA LYS A 236 29.70 33.54 57.09
C LYS A 236 29.59 32.16 56.43
N PRO A 237 29.56 32.07 55.09
CA PRO A 237 29.59 30.79 54.37
C PRO A 237 30.86 29.98 54.67
N ASP A 238 30.68 28.75 55.14
CA ASP A 238 31.70 27.76 55.50
C ASP A 238 31.51 26.45 54.72
N GLY A 239 31.21 26.61 53.42
CA GLY A 239 30.89 25.51 52.51
C GLY A 239 29.41 25.47 52.12
N HIS A 240 28.96 24.35 51.59
CA HIS A 240 27.58 24.18 51.12
C HIS A 240 27.15 22.72 51.06
N VAL A 241 25.83 22.51 51.07
CA VAL A 241 25.19 21.23 50.79
C VAL A 241 24.54 21.32 49.41
N GLY A 242 24.82 20.36 48.54
CA GLY A 242 24.16 20.22 47.25
C GLY A 242 23.32 18.94 47.20
N VAL A 243 22.12 19.07 46.66
CA VAL A 243 21.24 17.96 46.28
C VAL A 243 21.10 17.98 44.77
N PHE A 244 21.33 16.84 44.12
CA PHE A 244 21.24 16.72 42.68
C PHE A 244 20.56 15.43 42.25
N ASN A 245 19.89 15.49 41.10
CA ASN A 245 19.22 14.35 40.47
C ASN A 245 19.68 14.19 39.02
N ASP A 246 19.88 12.96 38.57
CA ASP A 246 20.21 12.65 37.18
C ASP A 246 18.94 12.74 36.32
N ILE A 247 18.92 13.69 35.37
CA ILE A 247 17.78 13.94 34.48
C ILE A 247 17.97 13.33 33.09
N SER A 248 18.96 12.44 32.91
CA SER A 248 19.26 11.79 31.63
C SER A 248 18.06 11.05 31.05
N SER A 249 17.34 10.27 31.88
CA SER A 249 16.17 9.50 31.45
C SER A 249 15.01 10.41 31.05
N GLN A 250 14.77 11.46 31.83
CA GLN A 250 13.73 12.46 31.57
C GLN A 250 13.99 13.19 30.25
N LYS A 251 15.22 13.66 30.01
CA LYS A 251 15.59 14.32 28.75
C LYS A 251 15.50 13.40 27.54
N ALA A 252 15.86 12.12 27.71
CA ALA A 252 15.73 11.15 26.62
C ALA A 252 14.25 10.90 26.25
N ILE A 253 13.35 10.88 27.24
CA ILE A 253 11.90 10.76 27.02
C ILE A 253 11.35 12.03 26.36
N GLU A 254 11.72 13.21 26.87
CA GLU A 254 11.30 14.50 26.33
C GLU A 254 11.72 14.67 24.86
N HIS A 255 12.98 14.35 24.53
CA HIS A 255 13.46 14.40 23.14
C HIS A 255 12.74 13.39 22.23
N LYS A 256 12.44 12.17 22.73
CA LYS A 256 11.64 11.19 21.97
C LYS A 256 10.22 11.69 21.74
N LEU A 257 9.61 12.29 22.76
CA LEU A 257 8.25 12.83 22.69
C LEU A 257 8.20 14.02 21.72
N GLN A 258 9.16 14.94 21.79
CA GLN A 258 9.26 16.07 20.87
C GLN A 258 9.39 15.59 19.43
N LYS A 259 10.29 14.63 19.17
CA LYS A 259 10.45 14.04 17.85
C LYS A 259 9.15 13.40 17.34
N ALA A 260 8.48 12.60 18.17
CA ALA A 260 7.21 11.97 17.80
C ALA A 260 6.09 13.01 17.56
N TYR A 261 6.07 14.09 18.34
CA TYR A 261 5.13 15.19 18.17
C TYR A 261 5.38 15.95 16.85
N ASP A 262 6.64 16.26 16.54
CA ASP A 262 7.02 16.93 15.30
C ASP A 262 6.66 16.07 14.06
N GLU A 263 6.91 14.76 14.13
CA GLU A 263 6.52 13.78 13.10
C GLU A 263 4.99 13.73 12.92
N ALA A 264 4.23 13.66 14.02
CA ALA A 264 2.77 13.66 13.98
C ALA A 264 2.20 14.98 13.44
N GLN A 265 2.78 16.13 13.83
CA GLN A 265 2.35 17.44 13.36
C GLN A 265 2.63 17.63 11.88
N SER A 266 3.78 17.17 11.38
CA SER A 266 4.11 17.16 9.96
C SER A 266 3.11 16.33 9.15
N ALA A 267 2.80 15.11 9.61
CA ALA A 267 1.81 14.24 8.97
C ALA A 267 0.40 14.85 8.96
N ASN A 268 -0.03 15.47 10.07
CA ASN A 268 -1.35 16.09 10.15
C ASN A 268 -1.47 17.34 9.26
N LYS A 269 -0.39 18.13 9.15
CA LYS A 269 -0.31 19.26 8.22
C LYS A 269 -0.41 18.79 6.77
N ALA A 270 0.36 17.77 6.39
CA ALA A 270 0.29 17.17 5.05
C ALA A 270 -1.13 16.66 4.71
N LYS A 271 -1.81 16.03 5.68
CA LYS A 271 -3.21 15.59 5.52
C LYS A 271 -4.19 16.76 5.33
N THR A 272 -3.96 17.87 6.01
CA THR A 272 -4.80 19.06 5.88
C THR A 272 -4.60 19.73 4.51
N ASP A 273 -3.35 19.87 4.09
CA ASP A 273 -2.98 20.42 2.78
C ASP A 273 -3.49 19.53 1.62
N PHE A 274 -3.48 18.21 1.83
CA PHE A 274 -4.12 17.22 0.95
C PHE A 274 -5.61 17.51 0.76
N LEU A 275 -6.38 17.61 1.86
CA LEU A 275 -7.83 17.80 1.80
C LEU A 275 -8.20 19.13 1.13
N ALA A 276 -7.41 20.19 1.39
CA ALA A 276 -7.60 21.49 0.77
C ALA A 276 -7.41 21.42 -0.75
N THR A 277 -6.33 20.77 -1.22
CA THR A 277 -6.04 20.57 -2.65
C THR A 277 -7.13 19.73 -3.32
N MET A 278 -7.57 18.63 -2.70
CA MET A 278 -8.66 17.79 -3.22
C MET A 278 -9.97 18.55 -3.36
N SER A 279 -10.33 19.37 -2.37
CA SER A 279 -11.53 20.20 -2.47
C SER A 279 -11.44 21.16 -3.66
N HIS A 280 -10.28 21.75 -3.93
CA HIS A 280 -10.08 22.68 -5.04
C HIS A 280 -10.13 21.98 -6.41
N GLU A 281 -9.45 20.84 -6.52
CA GLU A 281 -9.38 20.04 -7.76
C GLU A 281 -10.71 19.36 -8.11
N ILE A 282 -11.57 19.04 -7.12
CA ILE A 282 -12.94 18.56 -7.35
C ILE A 282 -13.88 19.71 -7.72
N ARG A 283 -13.76 20.86 -7.04
CA ARG A 283 -14.68 22.00 -7.23
C ARG A 283 -14.57 22.59 -8.63
N THR A 284 -13.38 22.62 -9.22
CA THR A 284 -13.13 23.21 -10.54
C THR A 284 -13.91 22.51 -11.68
N PRO A 285 -13.78 21.19 -11.91
CA PRO A 285 -14.57 20.49 -12.92
C PRO A 285 -16.07 20.48 -12.57
N MET A 286 -16.46 20.37 -11.29
CA MET A 286 -17.88 20.46 -10.92
C MET A 286 -18.51 21.81 -11.30
N ASN A 287 -17.83 22.92 -10.99
CA ASN A 287 -18.34 24.25 -11.34
C ASN A 287 -18.43 24.44 -12.86
N ALA A 288 -17.48 23.86 -13.62
CA ALA A 288 -17.54 23.86 -15.08
C ALA A 288 -18.75 23.05 -15.58
N ILE A 289 -19.01 21.86 -15.03
CA ILE A 289 -20.17 21.03 -15.37
C ILE A 289 -21.47 21.79 -15.08
N ILE A 290 -21.64 22.34 -13.88
CA ILE A 290 -22.83 23.08 -13.48
C ILE A 290 -23.04 24.30 -14.38
N GLY A 291 -21.99 25.10 -14.59
CA GLY A 291 -22.06 26.32 -15.41
C GLY A 291 -22.34 26.05 -16.88
N LEU A 292 -21.63 25.10 -17.49
CA LEU A 292 -21.82 24.73 -18.90
C LEU A 292 -23.15 24.05 -19.15
N THR A 293 -23.64 23.25 -18.20
CA THR A 293 -24.99 22.65 -18.29
C THR A 293 -26.05 23.74 -18.22
N HIS A 294 -25.90 24.72 -17.32
CA HIS A 294 -26.81 25.87 -17.27
C HIS A 294 -26.82 26.66 -18.59
N LEU A 295 -25.65 26.96 -19.16
CA LEU A 295 -25.55 27.62 -20.47
C LEU A 295 -26.12 26.77 -21.62
N ALA A 296 -25.96 25.45 -21.58
CA ALA A 296 -26.55 24.54 -22.56
C ALA A 296 -28.08 24.51 -22.49
N LEU A 297 -28.66 24.61 -21.30
CA LEU A 297 -30.10 24.67 -21.08
C LEU A 297 -30.71 26.02 -21.52
N GLU A 298 -29.95 27.11 -21.42
CA GLU A 298 -30.43 28.45 -21.80
C GLU A 298 -30.22 28.77 -23.30
N THR A 299 -29.26 28.14 -23.97
CA THR A 299 -28.93 28.49 -25.35
C THR A 299 -29.93 27.91 -26.36
N GLN A 300 -30.36 28.73 -27.32
CA GLN A 300 -31.24 28.32 -28.42
C GLN A 300 -30.47 27.74 -29.62
N ASP A 301 -29.15 27.93 -29.66
CA ASP A 301 -28.28 27.42 -30.73
C ASP A 301 -27.88 25.95 -30.47
N ASN A 302 -28.19 25.06 -31.42
CA ASN A 302 -27.85 23.64 -31.33
C ASN A 302 -26.32 23.39 -31.36
N ASP A 303 -25.57 24.16 -32.16
CA ASP A 303 -24.11 23.96 -32.29
C ASP A 303 -23.41 24.37 -30.99
N GLN A 304 -23.85 25.48 -30.40
CA GLN A 304 -23.32 25.97 -29.12
C GLN A 304 -23.71 25.05 -27.96
N ARG A 305 -24.94 24.51 -27.96
CA ARG A 305 -25.40 23.50 -27.00
C ARG A 305 -24.56 22.24 -27.06
N GLN A 306 -24.30 21.73 -28.27
CA GLN A 306 -23.45 20.56 -28.48
C GLN A 306 -22.03 20.80 -27.95
N GLN A 307 -21.42 21.96 -28.24
CA GLN A 307 -20.10 22.31 -27.71
C GLN A 307 -20.06 22.40 -26.18
N TYR A 308 -21.11 22.93 -25.54
CA TYR A 308 -21.21 22.96 -24.08
C TYR A 308 -21.35 21.55 -23.51
N LEU A 309 -22.19 20.70 -24.09
CA LEU A 309 -22.35 19.30 -23.67
C LEU A 309 -21.07 18.47 -23.85
N GLU A 310 -20.33 18.67 -24.95
CA GLU A 310 -19.02 18.04 -25.14
C GLU A 310 -18.00 18.49 -24.08
N LYS A 311 -18.03 19.77 -23.68
CA LYS A 311 -17.19 20.27 -22.58
C LYS A 311 -17.63 19.71 -21.23
N VAL A 312 -18.93 19.58 -20.98
CA VAL A 312 -19.47 18.91 -19.77
C VAL A 312 -18.99 17.46 -19.71
N GLN A 313 -19.05 16.72 -20.81
CA GLN A 313 -18.58 15.34 -20.88
C GLN A 313 -17.08 15.25 -20.58
N LYS A 314 -16.26 16.13 -21.19
CA LYS A 314 -14.82 16.19 -20.90
C LYS A 314 -14.53 16.51 -19.43
N SER A 315 -15.24 17.47 -18.84
CA SER A 315 -15.09 17.81 -17.42
C SER A 315 -15.54 16.68 -16.48
N SER A 316 -16.58 15.94 -16.85
CA SER A 316 -17.08 14.79 -16.08
C SER A 316 -16.08 13.63 -16.10
N ASN A 317 -15.51 13.32 -17.27
CA ASN A 317 -14.46 12.31 -17.41
C ASN A 317 -13.22 12.68 -16.59
N ALA A 318 -12.78 13.94 -16.62
CA ALA A 318 -11.66 14.40 -15.81
C ALA A 318 -11.93 14.29 -14.30
N LEU A 319 -13.16 14.53 -13.85
CA LEU A 319 -13.57 14.35 -12.45
C LEU A 319 -13.55 12.87 -12.04
N LEU A 320 -14.03 11.97 -12.90
CA LEU A 320 -13.98 10.53 -12.65
C LEU A 320 -12.55 10.00 -12.58
N GLU A 321 -11.67 10.41 -13.51
CA GLU A 321 -10.23 10.08 -13.46
C GLU A 321 -9.59 10.56 -12.14
N LEU A 322 -9.96 11.75 -11.68
CA LEU A 322 -9.49 12.31 -10.42
C LEU A 322 -9.99 11.50 -9.22
N MET A 323 -11.28 11.15 -9.19
CA MET A 323 -11.85 10.31 -8.13
C MET A 323 -11.20 8.93 -8.08
N ASN A 324 -11.03 8.28 -9.21
CA ASN A 324 -10.36 6.98 -9.29
C ASN A 324 -8.91 7.08 -8.82
N SER A 325 -8.18 8.15 -9.20
CA SER A 325 -6.83 8.40 -8.72
C SER A 325 -6.77 8.58 -7.19
N ILE A 326 -7.74 9.26 -6.58
CA ILE A 326 -7.83 9.42 -5.12
C ILE A 326 -8.14 8.10 -4.44
N LEU A 327 -9.06 7.31 -5.00
CA LEU A 327 -9.40 5.99 -4.46
C LEU A 327 -8.21 5.04 -4.54
N ASP A 328 -7.50 5.02 -5.66
CA ASP A 328 -6.27 4.25 -5.83
C ASP A 328 -5.22 4.71 -4.81
N PHE A 329 -4.97 6.01 -4.69
CA PHE A 329 -4.06 6.54 -3.66
C PHE A 329 -4.46 6.13 -2.24
N SER A 330 -5.76 6.18 -1.91
CA SER A 330 -6.26 5.79 -0.59
C SER A 330 -6.07 4.29 -0.32
N LYS A 331 -6.25 3.44 -1.35
CA LYS A 331 -5.96 2.00 -1.27
C LYS A 331 -4.46 1.75 -1.10
N VAL A 332 -3.63 2.49 -1.83
CA VAL A 332 -2.16 2.46 -1.74
C VAL A 332 -1.71 2.82 -0.32
N GLU A 333 -2.17 3.95 0.24
CA GLU A 333 -1.77 4.45 1.57
C GLU A 333 -2.20 3.51 2.69
N ALA A 334 -3.40 2.92 2.56
CA ALA A 334 -3.93 1.97 3.53
C ALA A 334 -3.27 0.57 3.45
N ASN A 335 -2.28 0.36 2.57
CA ASN A 335 -1.72 -0.96 2.23
C ASN A 335 -2.82 -2.00 1.91
N LYS A 336 -3.89 -1.57 1.23
CA LYS A 336 -5.04 -2.41 0.82
C LYS A 336 -4.98 -2.81 -0.66
N ILE A 337 -3.82 -2.72 -1.28
CA ILE A 337 -3.62 -3.20 -2.64
C ILE A 337 -3.03 -4.59 -2.55
N ASP A 338 -3.83 -5.56 -2.94
CA ASP A 338 -3.38 -6.92 -3.15
C ASP A 338 -2.82 -6.99 -4.58
N ILE A 339 -1.54 -7.36 -4.69
CA ILE A 339 -0.90 -7.65 -5.98
C ILE A 339 -1.27 -9.08 -6.34
N LEU A 340 -1.98 -9.26 -7.46
CA LEU A 340 -2.35 -10.59 -7.95
C LEU A 340 -1.17 -11.19 -8.72
N ASP A 341 -0.71 -12.37 -8.31
CA ASP A 341 0.35 -13.08 -9.01
C ASP A 341 -0.24 -14.10 -9.99
N GLU A 342 -0.49 -13.64 -11.23
CA GLU A 342 -1.11 -14.45 -12.29
C GLU A 342 -0.17 -14.66 -13.48
N PRO A 343 -0.27 -15.79 -14.21
CA PRO A 343 0.51 -16.02 -15.41
C PRO A 343 -0.02 -15.20 -16.59
N PHE A 344 0.83 -14.37 -17.21
CA PHE A 344 0.46 -13.53 -18.35
C PHE A 344 1.56 -13.44 -19.43
N THR A 345 1.23 -12.84 -20.57
CA THR A 345 2.18 -12.51 -21.65
C THR A 345 2.13 -11.02 -21.97
N LEU A 346 3.27 -10.44 -22.38
CA LEU A 346 3.38 -9.01 -22.65
C LEU A 346 2.64 -8.57 -23.93
N THR A 347 2.37 -9.50 -24.86
CA THR A 347 1.75 -9.19 -26.16
C THR A 347 0.46 -8.37 -26.01
N LYS A 348 -0.49 -8.85 -25.19
CA LYS A 348 -1.78 -8.16 -24.98
C LYS A 348 -1.61 -6.78 -24.37
N THR A 349 -0.70 -6.64 -23.40
CA THR A 349 -0.44 -5.37 -22.71
C THR A 349 0.14 -4.34 -23.66
N ILE A 350 1.10 -4.74 -24.50
CA ILE A 350 1.74 -3.86 -25.50
C ILE A 350 0.73 -3.44 -26.57
N ASP A 351 -0.07 -4.37 -27.10
CA ASP A 351 -1.10 -4.06 -28.10
C ASP A 351 -2.15 -3.10 -27.54
N LYS A 352 -2.59 -3.30 -26.29
CA LYS A 352 -3.52 -2.40 -25.59
C LYS A 352 -2.92 -0.99 -25.41
N LEU A 353 -1.64 -0.88 -25.06
CA LEU A 353 -0.95 0.41 -24.94
C LEU A 353 -0.81 1.11 -26.30
N ALA A 354 -0.47 0.36 -27.37
CA ALA A 354 -0.36 0.90 -28.72
C ALA A 354 -1.68 1.54 -29.17
N GLN A 355 -2.80 0.81 -29.05
CA GLN A 355 -4.13 1.30 -29.46
C GLN A 355 -4.56 2.56 -28.70
N VAL A 356 -4.31 2.63 -27.39
CA VAL A 356 -4.71 3.77 -26.55
C VAL A 356 -3.93 5.04 -26.89
N PHE A 357 -2.63 4.93 -27.20
CA PHE A 357 -1.77 6.09 -27.40
C PHE A 357 -1.51 6.46 -28.87
N GLN A 358 -1.79 5.58 -29.83
CA GLN A 358 -1.64 5.85 -31.26
C GLN A 358 -2.37 7.12 -31.70
N VAL A 359 -3.67 7.24 -31.38
CA VAL A 359 -4.47 8.42 -31.74
C VAL A 359 -3.94 9.70 -31.09
N LYS A 360 -3.54 9.63 -29.81
CA LYS A 360 -3.02 10.78 -29.05
C LYS A 360 -1.67 11.27 -29.60
N ALA A 361 -0.77 10.34 -29.91
CA ALA A 361 0.51 10.65 -30.52
C ALA A 361 0.32 11.24 -31.93
N GLN A 362 -0.61 10.70 -32.71
CA GLN A 362 -0.94 11.20 -34.04
C GLN A 362 -1.49 12.64 -34.02
N GLN A 363 -2.39 12.96 -33.10
CA GLN A 363 -2.94 14.32 -32.95
C GLN A 363 -1.85 15.37 -32.69
N LYS A 364 -0.80 14.98 -31.95
CA LYS A 364 0.39 15.81 -31.71
C LYS A 364 1.49 15.63 -32.75
N GLN A 365 1.32 14.75 -33.74
CA GLN A 365 2.32 14.39 -34.75
C GLN A 365 3.66 13.94 -34.12
N LEU A 366 3.60 13.22 -33.01
CA LEU A 366 4.77 12.64 -32.33
C LEU A 366 5.07 11.25 -32.88
N GLN A 367 6.35 10.87 -32.93
CA GLN A 367 6.72 9.48 -33.20
C GLN A 367 6.65 8.66 -31.91
N LEU A 368 5.63 7.81 -31.78
CA LEU A 368 5.55 6.83 -30.69
C LEU A 368 6.21 5.52 -31.14
N LEU A 369 7.26 5.10 -30.43
CA LEU A 369 8.10 3.96 -30.81
C LEU A 369 8.18 2.94 -29.68
N PHE A 370 7.97 1.66 -29.98
CA PHE A 370 8.09 0.56 -29.02
C PHE A 370 9.32 -0.31 -29.37
N ASP A 371 10.37 -0.24 -28.55
CA ASP A 371 11.60 -1.03 -28.65
C ASP A 371 11.52 -2.24 -27.70
N ILE A 372 10.98 -3.35 -28.21
CA ILE A 372 10.80 -4.58 -27.46
C ILE A 372 11.97 -5.52 -27.78
N ARG A 373 12.90 -5.69 -26.83
CA ARG A 373 14.15 -6.45 -27.01
C ARG A 373 14.07 -7.90 -26.53
N CYS A 374 12.90 -8.34 -26.10
CA CYS A 374 12.64 -9.70 -25.61
C CYS A 374 11.43 -10.30 -26.36
N SER A 375 11.26 -11.62 -26.38
CA SER A 375 10.06 -12.21 -27.00
C SER A 375 8.79 -11.78 -26.25
N THR A 376 7.79 -11.24 -26.93
CA THR A 376 6.52 -10.85 -26.27
C THR A 376 5.73 -12.03 -25.71
N LYS A 377 6.08 -13.25 -26.15
CA LYS A 377 5.49 -14.53 -25.73
C LYS A 377 6.13 -15.12 -24.47
N ILE A 378 7.07 -14.41 -23.83
CA ILE A 378 7.63 -14.84 -22.54
C ILE A 378 6.50 -14.97 -21.53
N ARG A 379 6.48 -16.11 -20.81
CA ARG A 379 5.56 -16.32 -19.69
C ARG A 379 6.07 -15.55 -18.47
N CYS A 380 5.27 -14.60 -18.04
CA CYS A 380 5.53 -13.79 -16.84
C CYS A 380 4.56 -14.19 -15.73
N SER A 381 4.98 -14.08 -14.46
CA SER A 381 4.12 -14.15 -13.28
C SER A 381 4.01 -12.77 -12.67
N GLY A 382 2.81 -12.30 -12.42
CA GLY A 382 2.58 -11.07 -11.69
C GLY A 382 1.31 -10.36 -12.13
N ASP A 383 1.15 -9.12 -11.69
CA ASP A 383 -0.06 -8.35 -11.93
C ASP A 383 0.05 -7.55 -13.25
N SER A 384 -0.48 -8.14 -14.32
CA SER A 384 -0.46 -7.52 -15.64
C SER A 384 -1.23 -6.19 -15.70
N GLU A 385 -2.27 -6.02 -14.87
CA GLU A 385 -3.08 -4.82 -14.82
C GLU A 385 -2.34 -3.68 -14.13
N LYS A 386 -1.63 -3.95 -13.02
CA LYS A 386 -0.80 -2.93 -12.35
C LYS A 386 0.38 -2.51 -13.20
N ILE A 387 1.02 -3.45 -13.92
CA ILE A 387 2.06 -3.11 -14.89
C ILE A 387 1.48 -2.22 -16.00
N TYR A 388 0.31 -2.58 -16.54
CA TYR A 388 -0.40 -1.76 -17.52
C TYR A 388 -0.70 -0.35 -16.97
N GLN A 389 -1.17 -0.24 -15.73
CA GLN A 389 -1.46 1.03 -15.06
C GLN A 389 -0.22 1.92 -14.93
N VAL A 390 0.92 1.34 -14.53
CA VAL A 390 2.21 2.07 -14.44
C VAL A 390 2.62 2.59 -15.82
N LEU A 391 2.62 1.73 -16.84
CA LEU A 391 3.02 2.10 -18.21
C LEU A 391 2.07 3.12 -18.84
N LEU A 392 0.76 2.99 -18.60
CA LEU A 392 -0.26 3.94 -19.05
C LEU A 392 0.03 5.34 -18.48
N ASN A 393 0.32 5.45 -17.19
CA ASN A 393 0.64 6.72 -16.55
C ASN A 393 1.93 7.35 -17.09
N LEU A 394 3.00 6.55 -17.25
CA LEU A 394 4.28 7.03 -17.75
C LEU A 394 4.19 7.49 -19.22
N LEU A 395 3.56 6.71 -20.09
CA LEU A 395 3.37 7.08 -21.50
C LEU A 395 2.44 8.28 -21.69
N SER A 396 1.37 8.37 -20.89
CA SER A 396 0.48 9.53 -20.89
C SER A 396 1.25 10.81 -20.53
N ASN A 397 2.11 10.76 -19.50
CA ASN A 397 2.96 11.88 -19.13
C ASN A 397 3.97 12.24 -20.22
N ALA A 398 4.65 11.25 -20.81
CA ALA A 398 5.59 11.46 -21.91
C ALA A 398 4.93 12.20 -23.09
N ILE A 399 3.82 11.68 -23.62
CA ILE A 399 3.08 12.30 -24.73
C ILE A 399 2.57 13.69 -24.35
N LYS A 400 2.19 13.91 -23.09
CA LYS A 400 1.69 15.20 -22.61
C LYS A 400 2.77 16.28 -22.65
N PHE A 401 3.98 15.96 -22.20
CA PHE A 401 5.09 16.92 -22.04
C PHE A 401 6.04 17.01 -23.24
N THR A 402 5.86 16.17 -24.26
CA THR A 402 6.51 16.33 -25.56
C THR A 402 5.61 17.13 -26.51
N GLU A 403 6.15 18.19 -27.11
CA GLU A 403 5.47 18.97 -28.17
C GLU A 403 5.91 18.51 -29.56
N THR A 404 7.21 18.28 -29.77
CA THR A 404 7.77 17.74 -31.02
C THR A 404 8.85 16.69 -30.71
N GLY A 405 9.04 15.73 -31.60
CA GLY A 405 10.04 14.66 -31.45
C GLY A 405 9.42 13.27 -31.30
N HIS A 406 9.93 12.48 -30.35
CA HIS A 406 9.52 11.08 -30.19
C HIS A 406 9.35 10.69 -28.72
N VAL A 407 8.55 9.64 -28.52
CA VAL A 407 8.35 8.96 -27.24
C VAL A 407 8.69 7.49 -27.46
N LEU A 408 9.56 6.94 -26.61
CA LEU A 408 10.08 5.59 -26.70
C LEU A 408 9.66 4.77 -25.49
N LEU A 409 8.97 3.65 -25.71
CA LEU A 409 8.83 2.58 -24.72
C LEU A 409 9.86 1.50 -25.04
N LYS A 410 10.77 1.22 -24.11
CA LYS A 410 11.76 0.15 -24.21
C LYS A 410 11.47 -0.94 -23.19
N ILE A 411 11.51 -2.19 -23.63
CA ILE A 411 11.37 -3.37 -22.77
C ILE A 411 12.55 -4.31 -23.03
N ASP A 412 13.33 -4.62 -21.99
CA ASP A 412 14.48 -5.52 -22.06
C ASP A 412 14.47 -6.59 -20.96
N LYS A 413 14.93 -7.80 -21.29
CA LYS A 413 15.08 -8.89 -20.32
C LYS A 413 16.51 -8.95 -19.81
N ARG A 414 16.69 -9.02 -18.49
CA ARG A 414 17.99 -9.17 -17.81
C ARG A 414 17.90 -10.33 -16.81
N GLY A 415 18.30 -11.53 -17.24
CA GLY A 415 18.14 -12.73 -16.41
C GLY A 415 16.65 -13.01 -16.14
N ASN A 416 16.25 -13.00 -14.87
CA ASN A 416 14.86 -13.21 -14.44
C ASN A 416 14.07 -11.90 -14.25
N GLU A 417 14.69 -10.76 -14.57
CA GLU A 417 14.03 -9.45 -14.47
C GLU A 417 13.65 -8.90 -15.84
N LEU A 418 12.50 -8.23 -15.91
CA LEU A 418 12.08 -7.42 -17.04
C LEU A 418 12.25 -5.94 -16.69
N GLY A 419 13.07 -5.26 -17.47
CA GLY A 419 13.27 -3.82 -17.45
C GLY A 419 12.29 -3.11 -18.38
N PHE A 420 11.68 -2.05 -17.88
CA PHE A 420 10.79 -1.17 -18.62
C PHE A 420 11.34 0.26 -18.55
N SER A 421 11.36 0.96 -19.67
CA SER A 421 11.82 2.35 -19.76
C SER A 421 10.92 3.15 -20.68
N VAL A 422 10.46 4.31 -20.22
CA VAL A 422 9.70 5.28 -21.01
C VAL A 422 10.53 6.55 -21.12
N SER A 423 10.99 6.85 -22.32
CA SER A 423 11.79 8.03 -22.64
C SER A 423 11.03 8.99 -23.55
N ASP A 424 11.18 10.28 -23.34
CA ASP A 424 10.56 11.34 -24.14
C ASP A 424 11.56 12.46 -24.43
N THR A 425 11.42 13.14 -25.58
CA THR A 425 12.28 14.29 -25.97
C THR A 425 11.66 15.64 -25.61
N GLY A 426 10.84 15.69 -24.57
CA GLY A 426 10.10 16.88 -24.15
C GLY A 426 10.91 17.87 -23.30
N MET A 427 10.20 18.65 -22.50
CA MET A 427 10.75 19.79 -21.75
C MET A 427 11.79 19.40 -20.69
N GLY A 428 11.79 18.14 -20.25
CA GLY A 428 12.62 17.68 -19.13
C GLY A 428 12.25 18.28 -17.78
N ILE A 429 12.96 17.87 -16.73
CA ILE A 429 12.69 18.22 -15.32
C ILE A 429 13.99 18.72 -14.67
N SER A 430 13.90 19.84 -13.93
CA SER A 430 15.01 20.41 -13.17
C SER A 430 15.38 19.57 -11.94
N ASP A 431 16.61 19.71 -11.42
CA ASP A 431 17.04 18.93 -10.24
C ASP A 431 16.22 19.24 -8.98
N THR A 432 15.69 20.46 -8.86
CA THR A 432 14.75 20.84 -7.79
C THR A 432 13.37 20.20 -7.98
N GLY A 433 12.93 19.97 -9.22
CA GLY A 433 11.68 19.28 -9.53
C GLY A 433 11.74 17.77 -9.30
N LYS A 434 12.90 17.13 -9.52
CA LYS A 434 13.10 15.68 -9.34
C LYS A 434 12.80 15.20 -7.91
N THR A 435 13.19 15.99 -6.91
CA THR A 435 12.98 15.62 -5.49
C THR A 435 11.51 15.69 -5.06
N LYS A 436 10.69 16.47 -5.77
CA LYS A 436 9.26 16.67 -5.46
C LYS A 436 8.32 15.80 -6.28
N LEU A 437 8.81 15.21 -7.36
CA LEU A 437 7.97 14.56 -8.37
C LEU A 437 7.20 13.32 -7.87
N PHE A 438 7.74 12.64 -6.87
CA PHE A 438 7.13 11.45 -6.26
C PHE A 438 6.35 11.77 -4.99
N ASN A 439 6.36 13.02 -4.54
CA ASN A 439 5.52 13.45 -3.44
C ASN A 439 4.09 13.59 -3.94
N ALA A 440 3.15 12.98 -3.21
CA ALA A 440 1.75 13.07 -3.57
C ALA A 440 1.32 14.55 -3.63
N PHE A 441 0.63 14.92 -4.72
CA PHE A 441 0.06 16.27 -4.93
C PHE A 441 1.07 17.40 -5.16
N GLU A 442 2.37 17.12 -5.21
CA GLU A 442 3.35 18.10 -5.66
C GLU A 442 3.49 18.06 -7.18
N GLN A 443 3.43 19.23 -7.80
CA GLN A 443 3.71 19.41 -9.22
C GLN A 443 5.02 20.16 -9.38
N ALA A 444 5.82 19.76 -10.38
CA ALA A 444 7.16 20.30 -10.58
C ALA A 444 7.19 21.82 -10.87
N ASP A 445 6.12 22.39 -11.44
CA ASP A 445 6.06 23.82 -11.73
C ASP A 445 4.62 24.38 -11.83
N ALA A 446 4.36 25.53 -11.19
CA ALA A 446 3.04 26.17 -11.16
C ALA A 446 2.61 26.74 -12.53
N SER A 447 3.56 26.97 -13.44
CA SER A 447 3.34 27.41 -14.83
C SER A 447 2.89 26.25 -15.73
N ILE A 448 3.47 25.07 -15.55
CA ILE A 448 3.15 23.83 -16.27
C ILE A 448 1.74 23.34 -15.88
N SER A 449 1.39 23.49 -14.60
CA SER A 449 0.05 23.18 -14.06
C SER A 449 -1.08 23.85 -14.84
N ARG A 450 -0.92 25.15 -15.19
CA ARG A 450 -1.95 25.91 -15.92
C ARG A 450 -2.12 25.51 -17.37
N LYS A 451 -1.07 25.00 -18.03
CA LYS A 451 -1.09 24.64 -19.46
C LYS A 451 -1.52 23.20 -19.70
N PHE A 452 -1.20 22.30 -18.77
CA PHE A 452 -1.35 20.85 -18.96
C PHE A 452 -2.23 20.15 -17.91
N GLY A 453 -2.58 20.79 -16.77
CA GLY A 453 -3.43 20.21 -15.71
C GLY A 453 -2.85 18.94 -15.08
N GLY A 454 -3.48 18.38 -14.05
CA GLY A 454 -3.12 17.05 -13.50
C GLY A 454 -3.27 16.96 -11.99
N THR A 455 -3.44 15.76 -11.46
CA THR A 455 -3.69 15.53 -10.02
C THR A 455 -2.43 15.51 -9.17
N GLY A 456 -1.24 15.36 -9.78
CA GLY A 456 0.02 15.14 -9.05
C GLY A 456 0.09 13.78 -8.33
N LEU A 457 -0.87 12.88 -8.58
CA LEU A 457 -0.96 11.57 -7.94
C LEU A 457 -0.32 10.43 -8.74
N GLY A 458 -0.38 10.51 -10.08
CA GLY A 458 -0.05 9.37 -10.94
C GLY A 458 1.35 8.80 -10.72
N LEU A 459 2.36 9.67 -10.54
CA LEU A 459 3.75 9.24 -10.34
C LEU A 459 4.01 8.68 -8.95
N ALA A 460 3.36 9.22 -7.92
CA ALA A 460 3.42 8.68 -6.56
C ALA A 460 2.79 7.27 -6.50
N ILE A 461 1.65 7.08 -7.18
CA ILE A 461 1.01 5.76 -7.33
C ILE A 461 1.92 4.81 -8.09
N CYS A 462 2.51 5.23 -9.22
CA CYS A 462 3.42 4.39 -10.00
C CYS A 462 4.62 3.91 -9.17
N LYS A 463 5.25 4.82 -8.41
CA LYS A 463 6.38 4.45 -7.55
C LYS A 463 5.98 3.38 -6.54
N ARG A 464 4.84 3.56 -5.88
CA ARG A 464 4.38 2.61 -4.86
C ARG A 464 3.94 1.27 -5.43
N LEU A 465 3.27 1.25 -6.59
CA LEU A 465 2.94 0.01 -7.30
C LEU A 465 4.19 -0.77 -7.70
N VAL A 466 5.21 -0.09 -8.23
CA VAL A 466 6.49 -0.71 -8.58
C VAL A 466 7.19 -1.29 -7.34
N GLU A 467 7.21 -0.56 -6.22
CA GLU A 467 7.74 -1.05 -4.95
C GLU A 467 6.99 -2.29 -4.43
N LEU A 468 5.66 -2.30 -4.52
CA LEU A 468 4.83 -3.44 -4.10
C LEU A 468 5.06 -4.68 -4.98
N MET A 469 5.37 -4.49 -6.26
CA MET A 469 5.77 -5.56 -7.19
C MET A 469 7.25 -5.96 -7.05
N GLY A 470 7.98 -5.41 -6.07
CA GLY A 470 9.38 -5.76 -5.79
C GLY A 470 10.42 -5.08 -6.70
N GLY A 471 10.06 -3.98 -7.38
CA GLY A 471 10.96 -3.20 -8.22
C GLY A 471 11.31 -1.82 -7.66
N GLU A 472 12.13 -1.08 -8.40
CA GLU A 472 12.47 0.32 -8.11
C GLU A 472 12.23 1.20 -9.36
N LEU A 473 11.57 2.34 -9.18
CA LEU A 473 11.33 3.33 -10.23
C LEU A 473 12.37 4.45 -10.15
N THR A 474 13.19 4.57 -11.19
CA THR A 474 14.27 5.56 -11.34
C THR A 474 13.94 6.60 -12.41
N ILE A 475 14.57 7.77 -12.32
CA ILE A 475 14.37 8.89 -13.24
C ILE A 475 15.70 9.53 -13.65
N GLU A 476 15.86 9.73 -14.95
CA GLU A 476 16.93 10.52 -15.54
C GLU A 476 16.29 11.62 -16.40
N SER A 477 16.60 12.89 -16.12
CA SER A 477 15.98 14.00 -16.83
C SER A 477 16.91 15.20 -16.87
N LYS A 478 16.85 15.95 -17.97
CA LYS A 478 17.56 17.21 -18.17
C LYS A 478 16.65 18.18 -18.92
N VAL A 479 16.66 19.43 -18.50
CA VAL A 479 15.81 20.48 -19.08
C VAL A 479 16.11 20.63 -20.57
N ASN A 480 15.07 20.58 -21.41
CA ASN A 480 15.07 20.61 -22.88
C ASN A 480 15.76 19.42 -23.59
N GLU A 481 16.23 18.41 -22.86
CA GLU A 481 16.72 17.16 -23.46
C GLU A 481 15.72 16.00 -23.31
N GLY A 482 14.75 16.13 -22.40
CA GLY A 482 13.70 15.15 -22.17
C GLY A 482 13.78 14.43 -20.83
N THR A 483 12.96 13.39 -20.66
CA THR A 483 12.90 12.57 -19.43
C THR A 483 12.89 11.09 -19.77
N ASN A 484 13.57 10.29 -18.95
CA ASN A 484 13.54 8.84 -18.97
C ASN A 484 13.12 8.32 -17.59
N PHE A 485 12.01 7.59 -17.54
CA PHE A 485 11.59 6.82 -16.38
C PHE A 485 11.89 5.35 -16.62
N ALA A 486 12.55 4.68 -15.67
CA ALA A 486 12.89 3.26 -15.80
C ALA A 486 12.59 2.48 -14.53
N PHE A 487 12.07 1.27 -14.67
CA PHE A 487 11.86 0.33 -13.56
C PHE A 487 12.12 -1.11 -13.99
N SER A 488 12.47 -1.98 -13.04
CA SER A 488 12.71 -3.41 -13.30
C SER A 488 11.88 -4.26 -12.35
N LEU A 489 11.33 -5.38 -12.83
CA LEU A 489 10.47 -6.29 -12.07
C LEU A 489 10.93 -7.75 -12.19
N PRO A 490 10.96 -8.52 -11.08
CA PRO A 490 11.36 -9.93 -11.06
C PRO A 490 10.21 -10.87 -11.44
N ILE A 491 9.67 -10.72 -12.65
CA ILE A 491 8.41 -11.36 -13.10
C ILE A 491 8.62 -12.49 -14.13
N CYS A 492 9.85 -12.79 -14.53
CA CYS A 492 10.11 -13.79 -15.57
C CYS A 492 10.25 -15.20 -14.97
N ILE A 493 9.43 -16.16 -15.40
CA ILE A 493 9.36 -17.50 -14.78
C ILE A 493 10.39 -18.48 -15.37
N GLU A 494 10.56 -18.56 -16.69
CA GLU A 494 11.62 -19.32 -17.38
C GLU A 494 11.44 -19.18 -18.91
N ASP A 495 12.54 -19.13 -19.68
CA ASP A 495 12.49 -19.36 -21.14
C ASP A 495 12.47 -20.87 -21.38
N THR A 496 11.31 -21.51 -21.40
CA THR A 496 11.17 -22.59 -22.37
C THR A 496 11.19 -21.92 -23.73
N GLU A 497 12.32 -21.99 -24.44
CA GLU A 497 12.35 -21.63 -25.86
C GLU A 497 11.10 -22.23 -26.51
N PRO A 498 10.23 -21.42 -27.13
CA PRO A 498 9.22 -21.98 -28.01
C PRO A 498 10.01 -22.68 -29.11
N SER A 499 10.03 -24.02 -29.08
CA SER A 499 10.44 -24.83 -30.22
C SER A 499 9.70 -24.30 -31.44
N ASP A 500 10.46 -23.77 -32.41
CA ASP A 500 10.00 -23.32 -33.71
C ASP A 500 8.72 -22.47 -33.69
N SER A 501 8.86 -21.15 -33.55
CA SER A 501 7.92 -20.28 -34.24
C SER A 501 8.11 -20.49 -35.74
N LEU A 502 7.39 -21.45 -36.30
CA LEU A 502 7.17 -21.57 -37.73
C LEU A 502 6.54 -20.24 -38.16
N LEU A 503 7.39 -19.30 -38.59
CA LEU A 503 6.96 -18.17 -39.41
C LEU A 503 6.15 -18.78 -40.56
N PRO A 504 5.00 -18.20 -40.95
CA PRO A 504 4.31 -18.67 -42.14
C PRO A 504 5.32 -18.76 -43.27
N VAL A 505 5.33 -19.89 -43.99
CA VAL A 505 6.37 -20.42 -44.91
C VAL A 505 6.78 -19.47 -46.06
N SER A 506 6.25 -18.24 -46.07
CA SER A 506 6.38 -17.26 -47.15
C SER A 506 6.77 -15.83 -46.71
N ILE A 507 7.34 -15.63 -45.51
CA ILE A 507 7.89 -14.31 -45.11
C ILE A 507 9.24 -14.07 -45.82
N PRO A 508 9.50 -12.86 -46.34
CA PRO A 508 10.77 -12.53 -46.98
C PRO A 508 11.96 -12.64 -46.02
N SER A 509 13.03 -13.29 -46.46
CA SER A 509 14.27 -13.45 -45.68
C SER A 509 15.10 -12.17 -45.59
N GLU A 510 14.99 -11.30 -46.60
CA GLU A 510 15.67 -10.01 -46.69
C GLU A 510 14.67 -8.87 -46.91
N VAL A 511 14.82 -7.79 -46.14
CA VAL A 511 13.95 -6.61 -46.19
C VAL A 511 14.81 -5.35 -46.26
N LEU A 512 14.58 -4.51 -47.28
CA LEU A 512 15.24 -3.22 -47.41
C LEU A 512 14.43 -2.12 -46.71
N CYS A 513 14.97 -1.50 -45.67
CA CYS A 513 14.36 -0.36 -44.99
C CYS A 513 14.94 0.96 -45.54
N ILE A 514 14.10 1.78 -46.15
CA ILE A 514 14.49 3.07 -46.74
C ILE A 514 14.22 4.18 -45.72
N GLN A 515 15.30 4.77 -45.19
CA GLN A 515 15.28 5.91 -44.28
C GLN A 515 15.19 7.20 -45.07
N THR A 516 14.03 7.86 -45.07
CA THR A 516 13.85 9.08 -45.89
C THR A 516 14.36 10.37 -45.25
N HIS A 517 14.58 10.36 -43.93
CA HIS A 517 15.07 11.52 -43.17
C HIS A 517 15.74 11.09 -41.86
N LYS A 518 16.66 11.90 -41.33
CA LYS A 518 17.36 11.62 -40.07
C LYS A 518 16.41 11.49 -38.86
N SER A 519 15.27 12.18 -38.87
CA SER A 519 14.30 12.13 -37.76
C SER A 519 13.61 10.78 -37.59
N VAL A 520 13.67 9.87 -38.58
CA VAL A 520 13.12 8.50 -38.47
C VAL A 520 14.20 7.44 -38.24
N GLU A 521 15.46 7.84 -38.13
CA GLU A 521 16.61 6.95 -37.92
C GLU A 521 16.38 5.98 -36.75
N GLN A 522 15.88 6.49 -35.64
CA GLN A 522 15.60 5.68 -34.46
C GLN A 522 14.47 4.67 -34.69
N GLY A 523 13.43 5.04 -35.45
CA GLY A 523 12.37 4.12 -35.86
C GLY A 523 12.88 3.01 -36.78
N CYS A 524 13.75 3.34 -37.74
CA CYS A 524 14.40 2.37 -38.62
C CYS A 524 15.28 1.39 -37.84
N GLN A 525 16.07 1.86 -36.87
CA GLN A 525 16.91 1.02 -36.02
C GLN A 525 16.08 0.02 -35.20
N ILE A 526 14.98 0.49 -34.58
CA ILE A 526 14.06 -0.38 -33.82
C ILE A 526 13.40 -1.41 -34.73
N LEU A 527 12.98 -1.00 -35.93
CA LEU A 527 12.43 -1.92 -36.93
C LEU A 527 13.43 -3.02 -37.29
N CYS A 528 14.69 -2.66 -37.58
CA CYS A 528 15.73 -3.64 -37.89
C CYS A 528 15.97 -4.62 -36.74
N GLN A 529 16.04 -4.13 -35.50
CA GLN A 529 16.20 -5.00 -34.32
C GLN A 529 15.01 -5.95 -34.15
N THR A 530 13.79 -5.44 -34.37
CA THR A 530 12.55 -6.22 -34.31
C THR A 530 12.54 -7.33 -35.38
N LEU A 531 12.95 -7.02 -36.61
CA LEU A 531 13.03 -7.98 -37.73
C LEU A 531 14.14 -9.02 -37.53
N GLN A 532 15.30 -8.61 -37.02
CA GLN A 532 16.40 -9.52 -36.70
C GLN A 532 15.99 -10.59 -35.68
N ARG A 533 15.16 -10.23 -34.70
CA ARG A 533 14.61 -11.18 -33.72
C ARG A 533 13.65 -12.20 -34.36
N PHE A 534 13.07 -11.89 -35.52
CA PHE A 534 12.32 -12.84 -36.36
C PHE A 534 13.20 -13.57 -37.37
N ASN A 535 14.53 -13.52 -37.25
CA ASN A 535 15.49 -14.07 -38.22
C ASN A 535 15.36 -13.47 -39.64
N ILE A 536 14.81 -12.26 -39.77
CA ILE A 536 14.70 -11.52 -41.03
C ILE A 536 15.87 -10.53 -41.12
N HIS A 537 16.65 -10.60 -42.19
CA HIS A 537 17.77 -9.70 -42.41
C HIS A 537 17.24 -8.36 -42.93
N CYS A 538 17.52 -7.27 -42.21
CA CYS A 538 17.08 -5.94 -42.62
C CYS A 538 18.28 -5.01 -42.86
N LEU A 539 18.30 -4.37 -44.04
CA LEU A 539 19.33 -3.40 -44.45
C LEU A 539 18.73 -1.99 -44.47
N ILE A 540 19.36 -1.04 -43.79
CA ILE A 540 18.94 0.37 -43.82
C ILE A 540 19.66 1.08 -44.98
N ALA A 541 18.91 1.72 -45.86
CA ALA A 541 19.44 2.57 -46.93
C ALA A 541 18.93 4.01 -46.76
N ASP A 542 19.82 4.99 -46.81
CA ASP A 542 19.48 6.42 -46.87
C ASP A 542 19.60 6.90 -48.33
N PRO A 543 18.50 7.36 -48.97
CA PRO A 543 18.52 7.86 -50.34
C PRO A 543 19.46 9.05 -50.57
N ASN A 544 19.84 9.78 -49.51
CA ASN A 544 20.68 10.96 -49.61
C ASN A 544 22.18 10.65 -49.51
N GLU A 545 22.56 9.53 -48.86
CA GLU A 545 23.96 9.16 -48.61
C GLU A 545 24.44 7.96 -49.44
N ASN A 546 23.57 7.00 -49.76
CA ASN A 546 23.91 5.78 -50.51
C ASN A 546 23.07 5.65 -51.79
N LEU A 547 23.65 5.11 -52.87
CA LEU A 547 22.86 4.70 -54.03
C LEU A 547 21.93 3.54 -53.60
N LEU A 548 20.62 3.74 -53.81
CA LEU A 548 19.63 2.67 -53.65
C LEU A 548 20.03 1.45 -54.49
N PRO A 549 19.86 0.21 -53.98
CA PRO A 549 20.15 -0.99 -54.76
C PRO A 549 19.25 -1.05 -56.00
N LYS A 550 19.75 -1.65 -57.09
CA LYS A 550 19.02 -1.73 -58.36
C LYS A 550 17.75 -2.58 -58.29
N GLN A 551 17.67 -3.53 -57.36
CA GLN A 551 16.52 -4.41 -57.18
C GLN A 551 16.46 -4.87 -55.72
N ALA A 552 15.25 -4.99 -55.16
CA ALA A 552 15.01 -5.55 -53.83
C ALA A 552 13.75 -6.42 -53.86
N ASP A 553 13.77 -7.54 -53.14
CA ASP A 553 12.63 -8.47 -53.10
C ASP A 553 11.46 -7.90 -52.29
N PHE A 554 11.75 -7.16 -51.22
CA PHE A 554 10.77 -6.49 -50.37
C PHE A 554 11.36 -5.22 -49.78
N SER A 555 10.70 -4.07 -49.96
CA SER A 555 11.11 -2.82 -49.34
C SER A 555 10.04 -2.18 -48.44
N ILE A 556 10.51 -1.63 -47.33
CA ILE A 556 9.76 -0.84 -46.36
C ILE A 556 10.29 0.59 -46.43
N VAL A 557 9.39 1.57 -46.60
CA VAL A 557 9.77 2.99 -46.60
C VAL A 557 9.27 3.64 -45.32
N PHE A 558 10.18 4.28 -44.58
CA PHE A 558 9.84 5.00 -43.35
C PHE A 558 9.75 6.50 -43.63
N LEU A 559 8.56 7.08 -43.48
CA LEU A 559 8.27 8.49 -43.79
C LEU A 559 8.07 9.33 -42.52
N PRO A 560 8.76 10.49 -42.39
CA PRO A 560 8.61 11.40 -41.27
C PRO A 560 7.32 12.24 -41.39
N VAL A 561 7.09 13.08 -40.38
CA VAL A 561 6.05 14.13 -40.40
C VAL A 561 6.34 15.22 -41.45
N ASP A 562 7.62 15.46 -41.74
CA ASP A 562 8.10 16.59 -42.55
C ASP A 562 7.65 16.55 -44.02
N GLU A 563 7.08 17.64 -44.51
CA GLU A 563 6.49 17.72 -45.86
C GLU A 563 7.54 17.65 -46.99
N SER A 564 8.80 18.05 -46.73
CA SER A 564 9.84 18.03 -47.75
C SER A 564 10.26 16.60 -48.10
N SER A 565 10.33 15.70 -47.10
CA SER A 565 10.60 14.28 -47.30
C SER A 565 9.49 13.60 -48.10
N TRP A 566 8.22 13.95 -47.83
CA TRP A 566 7.07 13.48 -48.61
C TRP A 566 7.17 13.91 -50.08
N LYS A 567 7.51 15.18 -50.35
CA LYS A 567 7.69 15.68 -51.72
C LYS A 567 8.85 15.02 -52.45
N SER A 568 9.96 14.78 -51.74
CA SER A 568 11.12 14.08 -52.31
C SER A 568 10.74 12.65 -52.69
N PHE A 569 10.13 11.90 -51.75
CA PHE A 569 9.65 10.54 -51.99
C PHE A 569 8.70 10.45 -53.19
N LEU A 570 7.68 11.32 -53.25
CA LEU A 570 6.72 11.32 -54.36
C LEU A 570 7.37 11.64 -55.70
N ARG A 571 8.38 12.52 -55.74
CA ARG A 571 9.15 12.78 -56.97
C ARG A 571 9.89 11.52 -57.42
N HIS A 572 10.65 10.88 -56.53
CA HIS A 572 11.40 9.67 -56.91
C HIS A 572 10.49 8.52 -57.35
N VAL A 573 9.30 8.39 -56.74
CA VAL A 573 8.26 7.46 -57.17
C VAL A 573 7.76 7.79 -58.59
N GLN A 574 7.52 9.07 -58.89
CA GLN A 574 7.07 9.52 -60.23
C GLN A 574 8.14 9.31 -61.31
N PHE A 575 9.43 9.39 -60.96
CA PHE A 575 10.55 9.12 -61.88
C PHE A 575 10.85 7.62 -62.06
N GLY A 576 10.15 6.72 -61.36
CA GLY A 576 10.25 5.27 -61.54
C GLY A 576 11.38 4.59 -60.76
N GLU A 577 12.14 5.32 -59.93
CA GLU A 577 13.28 4.78 -59.18
C GLU A 577 12.87 3.74 -58.12
N TYR A 578 11.61 3.79 -57.66
CA TYR A 578 11.05 2.85 -56.68
C TYR A 578 10.30 1.68 -57.31
N HIS A 579 10.19 1.62 -58.66
CA HIS A 579 9.43 0.58 -59.35
C HIS A 579 10.15 -0.78 -59.33
N GLU A 580 11.49 -0.78 -59.39
CA GLU A 580 12.33 -1.98 -59.32
C GLU A 580 12.60 -2.45 -57.87
N LEU A 581 12.25 -1.64 -56.87
CA LEU A 581 12.50 -1.90 -55.44
C LEU A 581 11.37 -2.68 -54.73
N ASN A 582 10.29 -3.03 -55.43
CA ASN A 582 9.11 -3.71 -54.89
C ASN A 582 8.65 -3.13 -53.53
N CYS A 583 8.21 -1.87 -53.53
CA CYS A 583 7.76 -1.18 -52.33
C CYS A 583 6.40 -1.71 -51.89
N ASN A 584 6.38 -2.47 -50.79
CA ASN A 584 5.18 -3.14 -50.28
C ASN A 584 4.61 -2.48 -49.02
N VAL A 585 5.44 -1.80 -48.21
CA VAL A 585 5.03 -1.28 -46.90
C VAL A 585 5.51 0.16 -46.70
N LEU A 586 4.62 1.00 -46.18
CA LEU A 586 4.90 2.36 -45.73
C LEU A 586 4.68 2.46 -44.22
N ILE A 587 5.65 3.03 -43.51
CA ILE A 587 5.53 3.32 -42.07
C ILE A 587 5.50 4.83 -41.88
N SER A 588 4.49 5.34 -41.15
CA SER A 588 4.34 6.76 -40.89
C SER A 588 3.68 7.07 -39.55
N PRO A 589 3.99 8.22 -38.91
CA PRO A 589 3.23 8.74 -37.77
C PRO A 589 1.84 9.30 -38.13
N PHE A 590 1.49 9.42 -39.41
CA PHE A 590 0.15 9.82 -39.85
C PHE A 590 -0.82 8.62 -39.94
N SER A 591 -2.13 8.86 -39.84
CA SER A 591 -3.13 7.81 -40.09
C SER A 591 -3.09 7.30 -41.52
N LYS A 592 -3.55 6.06 -41.71
CA LYS A 592 -3.76 5.42 -43.02
C LYS A 592 -4.47 6.33 -44.02
N GLU A 593 -5.51 7.03 -43.59
CA GLU A 593 -6.30 7.93 -44.43
C GLU A 593 -5.50 9.14 -44.93
N GLU A 594 -4.73 9.78 -44.03
CA GLU A 594 -3.91 10.94 -44.37
C GLU A 594 -2.73 10.54 -45.27
N VAL A 595 -2.11 9.37 -45.00
CA VAL A 595 -1.08 8.78 -45.88
C VAL A 595 -1.64 8.52 -47.28
N GLN A 596 -2.83 7.91 -47.39
CA GLN A 596 -3.49 7.67 -48.67
C GLN A 596 -3.81 8.98 -49.40
N LYS A 597 -4.28 10.00 -48.68
CA LYS A 597 -4.57 11.32 -49.25
C LYS A 597 -3.31 12.00 -49.80
N ARG A 598 -2.17 11.87 -49.12
CA ARG A 598 -0.88 12.44 -49.55
C ARG A 598 -0.28 11.71 -50.75
N ILE A 599 -0.47 10.41 -50.83
CA ILE A 599 0.02 9.57 -51.94
C ILE A 599 -0.84 9.74 -53.20
N GLY A 600 -2.15 9.96 -53.04
CA GLY A 600 -3.07 10.08 -54.15
C GLY A 600 -3.10 8.82 -55.03
N THR A 601 -3.08 9.00 -56.35
CA THR A 601 -3.10 7.89 -57.34
C THR A 601 -1.71 7.49 -57.86
N SER A 602 -0.63 8.04 -57.29
CA SER A 602 0.74 7.90 -57.84
C SER A 602 1.42 6.56 -57.54
N LEU A 603 0.89 5.75 -56.62
CA LEU A 603 1.40 4.41 -56.28
C LEU A 603 0.34 3.33 -56.53
N SER A 604 0.79 2.10 -56.83
CA SER A 604 -0.06 0.94 -57.06
C SER A 604 -0.97 0.65 -55.85
N LYS A 605 -2.21 0.19 -56.10
CA LYS A 605 -3.27 -0.05 -55.08
C LYS A 605 -2.92 -1.07 -53.96
N ASN A 606 -1.72 -1.64 -53.95
CA ASN A 606 -1.35 -2.80 -53.12
C ASN A 606 -0.34 -2.50 -52.00
N ILE A 607 -0.04 -1.23 -51.70
CA ILE A 607 0.90 -0.86 -50.62
C ILE A 607 0.20 -0.89 -49.26
N ARG A 608 0.79 -1.61 -48.30
CA ARG A 608 0.32 -1.65 -46.90
C ARG A 608 0.87 -0.47 -46.13
N ILE A 609 0.04 0.09 -45.24
CA ILE A 609 0.42 1.21 -44.40
C ILE A 609 0.39 0.74 -42.94
N ILE A 610 1.50 0.91 -42.25
CA ILE A 610 1.65 0.65 -40.82
C ILE A 610 1.74 2.01 -40.11
N GLU A 611 0.92 2.16 -39.08
CA GLU A 611 0.88 3.35 -38.23
C GLU A 611 1.83 3.15 -37.04
N LEU A 612 2.35 4.24 -36.47
CA LEU A 612 3.18 4.15 -35.27
C LEU A 612 2.33 4.17 -33.98
N PRO A 613 2.68 3.40 -32.94
CA PRO A 613 3.79 2.44 -32.87
C PRO A 613 3.43 1.13 -33.57
N PHE A 614 4.34 0.57 -34.37
CA PHE A 614 4.14 -0.74 -34.98
C PHE A 614 4.27 -1.84 -33.92
N THR A 615 3.38 -2.83 -33.98
CA THR A 615 3.47 -4.04 -33.13
C THR A 615 3.98 -5.23 -33.93
N GLU A 616 4.41 -6.28 -33.22
CA GLU A 616 4.88 -7.52 -33.85
C GLU A 616 3.83 -8.14 -34.77
N GLY A 617 2.55 -8.14 -34.33
CA GLY A 617 1.45 -8.68 -35.10
C GLY A 617 1.20 -7.91 -36.40
N GLU A 618 1.27 -6.57 -36.35
CA GLU A 618 1.12 -5.73 -37.55
C GLU A 618 2.26 -5.92 -38.55
N LEU A 619 3.50 -6.03 -38.06
CA LEU A 619 4.67 -6.28 -38.92
C LEU A 619 4.58 -7.65 -39.60
N ILE A 620 4.27 -8.72 -38.86
CA ILE A 620 4.12 -10.06 -39.42
C ILE A 620 2.98 -10.09 -40.44
N SER A 621 1.84 -9.46 -40.12
CA SER A 621 0.72 -9.32 -41.03
C SER A 621 1.12 -8.60 -42.31
N ALA A 622 1.89 -7.51 -42.20
CA ALA A 622 2.34 -6.70 -43.32
C ALA A 622 3.40 -7.38 -44.20
N LEU A 623 4.21 -8.28 -43.64
CA LEU A 623 5.23 -9.05 -44.36
C LEU A 623 4.68 -10.33 -45.02
N SER A 624 3.49 -10.81 -44.61
CA SER A 624 2.87 -12.02 -45.17
C SER A 624 2.23 -11.78 -46.56
N PRO A 625 2.50 -12.61 -47.58
CA PRO A 625 1.92 -12.42 -48.91
C PRO A 625 0.41 -12.71 -48.95
N LEU A 626 -0.35 -11.74 -49.49
CA LEU A 626 -1.75 -11.81 -49.94
C LEU A 626 -2.67 -12.79 -49.18
N HIS A 627 -3.18 -12.34 -48.03
CA HIS A 627 -4.62 -12.41 -47.80
C HIS A 627 -5.15 -10.97 -47.76
N ALA A 628 -6.12 -10.67 -48.60
CA ALA A 628 -6.77 -9.37 -48.64
C ALA A 628 -7.33 -9.04 -47.26
N SER A 629 -6.88 -7.90 -46.72
CA SER A 629 -7.35 -7.33 -45.46
C SER A 629 -8.89 -7.31 -45.42
N THR A 630 -9.45 -8.03 -44.45
CA THR A 630 -10.88 -8.15 -44.13
C THR A 630 -11.46 -6.90 -43.45
N ASN A 631 -10.71 -5.79 -43.33
CA ASN A 631 -11.14 -4.60 -42.61
C ASN A 631 -12.12 -3.67 -43.37
N LYS A 632 -12.76 -4.13 -44.45
CA LYS A 632 -13.88 -3.43 -45.11
C LYS A 632 -15.27 -4.05 -44.88
N LYS A 633 -15.38 -5.14 -44.12
CA LYS A 633 -16.64 -5.92 -44.02
C LYS A 633 -17.66 -5.47 -42.95
N THR A 634 -17.34 -4.51 -42.08
CA THR A 634 -18.22 -4.19 -40.95
C THR A 634 -19.49 -3.38 -41.31
N SER A 635 -19.63 -2.83 -42.52
CA SER A 635 -20.87 -2.16 -42.91
C SER A 635 -21.97 -3.08 -43.43
N GLU A 636 -21.66 -4.34 -43.80
CA GLU A 636 -22.61 -5.24 -44.49
C GLU A 636 -22.73 -6.67 -43.92
N GLY A 637 -21.85 -7.10 -42.99
CA GLY A 637 -21.88 -8.44 -42.41
C GLY A 637 -23.11 -8.77 -41.53
N LEU A 638 -23.32 -10.06 -41.22
CA LEU A 638 -24.44 -10.60 -40.42
C LEU A 638 -24.60 -9.90 -39.06
N GLU A 639 -23.48 -9.56 -38.43
CA GLU A 639 -23.42 -8.86 -37.14
C GLU A 639 -23.34 -7.32 -37.27
N SER A 640 -23.54 -6.76 -38.46
CA SER A 640 -23.54 -5.29 -38.63
C SER A 640 -24.73 -4.61 -37.94
N LYS A 641 -24.56 -3.32 -37.63
CA LYS A 641 -25.61 -2.48 -37.02
C LYS A 641 -26.92 -2.55 -37.80
N LYS A 642 -26.85 -2.55 -39.14
CA LYS A 642 -28.02 -2.64 -40.05
C LYS A 642 -28.88 -3.87 -39.76
N TRP A 643 -28.25 -5.05 -39.64
CA TRP A 643 -28.97 -6.31 -39.45
C TRP A 643 -29.39 -6.51 -37.99
N ARG A 644 -28.58 -6.08 -37.01
CA ARG A 644 -28.97 -6.06 -35.59
C ARG A 644 -30.22 -5.21 -35.35
N THR A 645 -30.28 -3.99 -35.92
CA THR A 645 -31.47 -3.14 -35.83
C THR A 645 -32.71 -3.80 -36.43
N LYS A 646 -32.57 -4.48 -37.58
CA LYS A 646 -33.71 -5.22 -38.19
C LYS A 646 -34.19 -6.39 -37.32
N ARG A 647 -33.29 -7.18 -36.74
CA ARG A 647 -33.65 -8.34 -35.89
C ARG A 647 -34.30 -7.91 -34.58
N LEU A 648 -33.79 -6.84 -33.96
CA LEU A 648 -34.27 -6.33 -32.68
C LEU A 648 -35.50 -5.42 -32.78
N LEU A 649 -35.87 -4.96 -33.97
CA LEU A 649 -37.05 -4.11 -34.19
C LEU A 649 -38.32 -4.73 -33.59
N ASN A 650 -39.06 -3.94 -32.80
CA ASN A 650 -40.31 -4.27 -32.10
C ASN A 650 -40.21 -5.31 -30.97
N LYS A 651 -39.01 -5.81 -30.65
CA LYS A 651 -38.80 -6.71 -29.51
C LYS A 651 -39.09 -6.02 -28.18
N ARG A 652 -39.62 -6.74 -27.20
CA ARG A 652 -39.94 -6.20 -25.86
C ARG A 652 -38.89 -6.66 -24.86
N VAL A 653 -38.13 -5.71 -24.31
CA VAL A 653 -37.07 -6.01 -23.34
C VAL A 653 -37.41 -5.34 -22.00
N LEU A 654 -37.28 -6.09 -20.91
CA LEU A 654 -37.39 -5.56 -19.54
C LEU A 654 -36.00 -5.20 -19.03
N VAL A 655 -35.79 -3.98 -18.56
CA VAL A 655 -34.56 -3.55 -17.89
C VAL A 655 -34.85 -3.34 -16.41
N VAL A 656 -34.13 -4.05 -15.54
CA VAL A 656 -34.30 -4.00 -14.09
C VAL A 656 -33.00 -3.56 -13.43
N ASP A 657 -33.01 -2.39 -12.82
CA ASP A 657 -31.84 -1.76 -12.20
C ASP A 657 -32.32 -0.75 -11.14
N ASP A 658 -31.70 -0.72 -9.96
CA ASP A 658 -32.09 0.20 -8.89
C ASP A 658 -31.51 1.62 -9.10
N ASP A 659 -30.51 1.76 -9.95
CA ASP A 659 -29.97 3.05 -10.38
C ASP A 659 -30.74 3.63 -11.58
N LEU A 660 -31.40 4.77 -11.34
CA LEU A 660 -32.19 5.48 -12.34
C LEU A 660 -31.37 5.86 -13.59
N ILE A 661 -30.09 6.20 -13.42
CA ILE A 661 -29.22 6.59 -14.53
C ILE A 661 -28.92 5.38 -15.42
N SER A 662 -28.56 4.26 -14.81
CA SER A 662 -28.32 2.99 -15.52
C SER A 662 -29.57 2.54 -16.29
N VAL A 663 -30.76 2.63 -15.69
CA VAL A 663 -32.04 2.38 -16.37
C VAL A 663 -32.20 3.27 -17.60
N GLU A 664 -31.96 4.57 -17.48
CA GLU A 664 -32.18 5.54 -18.56
C GLU A 664 -31.19 5.33 -19.72
N ILE A 665 -29.93 5.02 -19.43
CA ILE A 665 -28.91 4.70 -20.43
C ILE A 665 -29.28 3.42 -21.19
N SER A 666 -29.55 2.32 -20.49
CA SER A 666 -29.94 1.05 -21.13
C SER A 666 -31.23 1.21 -21.94
N GLN A 667 -32.19 1.98 -21.42
CA GLN A 667 -33.43 2.29 -22.12
C GLN A 667 -33.17 3.07 -23.42
N GLN A 668 -32.30 4.08 -23.41
CA GLN A 668 -32.00 4.89 -24.59
C GLN A 668 -31.28 4.06 -25.66
N ILE A 669 -30.26 3.28 -25.28
CA ILE A 669 -29.51 2.40 -26.20
C ILE A 669 -30.45 1.45 -26.96
N LEU A 670 -31.40 0.84 -26.24
CA LEU A 670 -32.33 -0.12 -26.82
C LEU A 670 -33.43 0.58 -27.64
N LYS A 671 -33.93 1.74 -27.21
CA LYS A 671 -34.90 2.54 -27.98
C LYS A 671 -34.33 3.03 -29.32
N ASP A 672 -33.06 3.42 -29.35
CA ASP A 672 -32.37 3.83 -30.59
C ASP A 672 -32.31 2.70 -31.64
N LEU A 673 -32.50 1.44 -31.23
CA LEU A 673 -32.58 0.26 -32.10
C LEU A 673 -34.02 -0.17 -32.43
N GLY A 674 -35.03 0.55 -31.94
CA GLY A 674 -36.44 0.24 -32.15
C GLY A 674 -36.98 -0.88 -31.26
N VAL A 675 -36.33 -1.14 -30.11
CA VAL A 675 -36.79 -2.07 -29.08
C VAL A 675 -37.79 -1.37 -28.16
N ASN A 676 -38.88 -2.06 -27.82
CA ASN A 676 -39.87 -1.63 -26.84
C ASN A 676 -39.38 -1.95 -25.42
N VAL A 677 -38.77 -0.97 -24.76
CA VAL A 677 -38.19 -1.16 -23.42
C VAL A 677 -39.20 -0.85 -22.32
N VAL A 678 -39.40 -1.80 -21.41
CA VAL A 678 -40.09 -1.59 -20.13
C VAL A 678 -39.04 -1.58 -19.03
N THR A 679 -39.19 -0.72 -18.04
CA THR A 679 -38.20 -0.55 -16.97
C THR A 679 -38.79 -0.90 -15.60
N ALA A 680 -37.94 -1.38 -14.70
CA ALA A 680 -38.28 -1.66 -13.32
C ALA A 680 -37.13 -1.25 -12.38
N MET A 681 -37.46 -0.62 -11.25
CA MET A 681 -36.45 -0.18 -10.27
C MET A 681 -36.33 -1.10 -9.05
N THR A 682 -37.21 -2.09 -8.92
CA THR A 682 -37.20 -3.02 -7.78
C THR A 682 -37.54 -4.43 -8.24
N GLY A 683 -37.03 -5.43 -7.51
CA GLY A 683 -37.27 -6.84 -7.82
C GLY A 683 -38.74 -7.24 -7.75
N GLU A 684 -39.50 -6.66 -6.82
CA GLU A 684 -40.95 -6.89 -6.67
C GLU A 684 -41.73 -6.40 -7.90
N LEU A 685 -41.36 -5.22 -8.42
CA LEU A 685 -41.98 -4.64 -9.60
C LEU A 685 -41.60 -5.42 -10.86
N ALA A 686 -40.35 -5.90 -10.96
CA ALA A 686 -39.93 -6.80 -12.03
C ALA A 686 -40.76 -8.10 -12.04
N LEU A 687 -40.92 -8.75 -10.89
CA LEU A 687 -41.75 -9.96 -10.76
C LEU A 687 -43.22 -9.70 -11.08
N ALA A 688 -43.77 -8.55 -10.68
CA ALA A 688 -45.13 -8.15 -11.03
C ALA A 688 -45.31 -7.95 -12.54
N LEU A 689 -44.36 -7.27 -13.20
CA LEU A 689 -44.36 -7.05 -14.64
C LEU A 689 -44.23 -8.35 -15.43
N CYS A 690 -43.38 -9.28 -15.00
CA CYS A 690 -43.23 -10.60 -15.61
C CYS A 690 -44.46 -11.51 -15.38
N LYS A 691 -45.35 -11.19 -14.44
CA LYS A 691 -46.65 -11.88 -14.29
C LYS A 691 -47.69 -11.36 -15.28
N SER A 692 -47.68 -10.07 -15.60
CA SER A 692 -48.70 -9.43 -16.44
C SER A 692 -48.28 -9.28 -17.91
N ASN A 693 -46.99 -9.40 -18.23
CA ASN A 693 -46.44 -9.20 -19.56
C ASN A 693 -45.48 -10.33 -19.95
N THR A 694 -45.31 -10.52 -21.26
CA THR A 694 -44.26 -11.36 -21.84
C THR A 694 -43.15 -10.48 -22.40
N PHE A 695 -41.91 -10.88 -22.18
CA PHE A 695 -40.71 -10.19 -22.66
C PHE A 695 -39.89 -11.14 -23.54
N ASP A 696 -39.25 -10.58 -24.56
CA ASP A 696 -38.30 -11.29 -25.43
C ASP A 696 -36.92 -11.44 -24.75
N ALA A 697 -36.54 -10.52 -23.87
CA ALA A 697 -35.36 -10.62 -23.00
C ALA A 697 -35.52 -9.79 -21.72
N ILE A 698 -34.78 -10.15 -20.68
CA ILE A 698 -34.71 -9.40 -19.41
C ILE A 698 -33.25 -9.06 -19.13
N LEU A 699 -32.94 -7.78 -18.93
CA LEU A 699 -31.69 -7.32 -18.34
C LEU A 699 -31.91 -7.10 -16.86
N LEU A 700 -31.15 -7.78 -16.02
CA LEU A 700 -31.40 -7.87 -14.60
C LEU A 700 -30.13 -7.58 -13.81
N ASP A 701 -30.16 -6.51 -13.01
CA ASP A 701 -29.12 -6.29 -12.02
C ASP A 701 -29.11 -7.42 -10.98
N CYS A 702 -27.92 -8.00 -10.77
CA CYS A 702 -27.65 -9.00 -9.74
C CYS A 702 -27.89 -8.46 -8.32
N HIS A 703 -27.68 -7.16 -8.10
CA HIS A 703 -27.70 -6.52 -6.78
C HIS A 703 -28.83 -5.50 -6.65
N LEU A 704 -30.04 -6.01 -6.42
CA LEU A 704 -31.22 -5.18 -6.15
C LEU A 704 -31.52 -5.14 -4.64
N PRO A 705 -32.07 -4.02 -4.13
CA PRO A 705 -32.49 -3.91 -2.74
C PRO A 705 -33.73 -4.79 -2.48
N GLY A 706 -33.68 -5.57 -1.38
CA GLY A 706 -34.75 -6.48 -0.98
C GLY A 706 -34.59 -7.87 -1.59
N ILE A 707 -35.15 -8.08 -2.77
CA ILE A 707 -35.05 -9.36 -3.51
C ILE A 707 -33.88 -9.24 -4.48
N THR A 708 -32.92 -10.16 -4.41
CA THR A 708 -31.72 -10.10 -5.27
C THR A 708 -32.05 -10.49 -6.71
N GLY A 709 -31.23 -10.05 -7.68
CA GLY A 709 -31.37 -10.43 -9.08
C GLY A 709 -31.30 -11.96 -9.27
N TYR A 710 -30.46 -12.64 -8.49
CA TYR A 710 -30.36 -14.09 -8.50
C TYR A 710 -31.67 -14.77 -8.07
N ASP A 711 -32.30 -14.29 -6.98
CA ASP A 711 -33.57 -14.85 -6.50
C ASP A 711 -34.71 -14.64 -7.52
N ILE A 712 -34.69 -13.50 -8.22
CA ILE A 712 -35.65 -13.20 -9.30
C ILE A 712 -35.45 -14.16 -10.47
N ALA A 713 -34.20 -14.38 -10.90
CA ALA A 713 -33.89 -15.31 -11.98
C ALA A 713 -34.31 -16.75 -11.63
N GLU A 714 -34.02 -17.21 -10.41
CA GLU A 714 -34.42 -18.53 -9.92
C GLU A 714 -35.96 -18.65 -9.87
N THR A 715 -36.66 -17.62 -9.40
CA THR A 715 -38.14 -17.58 -9.37
C THR A 715 -38.76 -17.61 -10.77
N LEU A 716 -38.15 -16.91 -11.74
CA LEU A 716 -38.65 -16.83 -13.11
C LEU A 716 -38.36 -18.11 -13.91
N THR A 717 -37.23 -18.76 -13.67
CA THR A 717 -36.83 -20.00 -14.35
C THR A 717 -37.55 -21.23 -13.81
N HIS A 718 -37.92 -21.27 -12.52
CA HIS A 718 -38.74 -22.35 -11.94
C HIS A 718 -40.22 -22.35 -12.38
N LYS A 719 -40.67 -21.31 -13.10
CA LYS A 719 -42.04 -21.22 -13.58
C LYS A 719 -42.20 -21.99 -14.89
N GLU A 720 -43.04 -23.04 -14.90
CA GLU A 720 -43.33 -23.82 -16.11
C GLU A 720 -43.73 -22.92 -17.30
N GLY A 721 -43.00 -23.04 -18.41
CA GLY A 721 -43.28 -22.31 -19.67
C GLY A 721 -42.63 -20.93 -19.82
N CYS A 722 -41.76 -20.50 -18.90
CA CYS A 722 -40.98 -19.27 -19.06
C CYS A 722 -39.64 -19.57 -19.76
N TYR A 723 -39.51 -19.17 -21.04
CA TYR A 723 -38.30 -19.36 -21.85
C TYR A 723 -37.57 -18.03 -22.14
N THR A 724 -37.93 -16.95 -21.44
CA THR A 724 -37.34 -15.64 -21.69
C THR A 724 -35.87 -15.62 -21.21
N PRO A 725 -34.90 -15.27 -22.08
CA PRO A 725 -33.50 -15.15 -21.68
C PRO A 725 -33.31 -14.03 -20.65
N ILE A 726 -32.63 -14.35 -19.56
CA ILE A 726 -32.28 -13.41 -18.48
C ILE A 726 -30.78 -13.13 -18.55
N ILE A 727 -30.42 -11.87 -18.81
CA ILE A 727 -29.04 -11.38 -18.91
C ILE A 727 -28.71 -10.64 -17.62
N ALA A 728 -27.68 -11.10 -16.93
CA ALA A 728 -27.21 -10.55 -15.66
C ALA A 728 -26.40 -9.27 -15.89
N LEU A 729 -26.58 -8.27 -15.03
CA LEU A 729 -25.73 -7.09 -14.94
C LEU A 729 -25.10 -7.04 -13.54
N SER A 730 -23.78 -6.96 -13.43
CA SER A 730 -23.06 -6.88 -12.15
C SER A 730 -21.85 -5.97 -12.23
N ALA A 731 -21.41 -5.39 -11.11
CA ALA A 731 -20.14 -4.68 -11.01
C ALA A 731 -18.94 -5.62 -10.73
N ASP A 732 -19.19 -6.91 -10.50
CA ASP A 732 -18.18 -7.92 -10.16
C ASP A 732 -17.68 -8.65 -11.42
N GLU A 733 -16.39 -8.55 -11.71
CA GLU A 733 -15.74 -9.17 -12.88
C GLU A 733 -15.29 -10.63 -12.64
N THR A 734 -15.47 -11.15 -11.43
CA THR A 734 -14.97 -12.49 -11.08
C THR A 734 -15.74 -13.60 -11.81
N ASN A 735 -15.02 -14.69 -12.14
CA ASN A 735 -15.64 -15.89 -12.69
C ASN A 735 -16.70 -16.48 -11.75
N GLU A 736 -16.54 -16.32 -10.43
CA GLU A 736 -17.51 -16.78 -9.43
C GLU A 736 -18.87 -16.09 -9.56
N ALA A 737 -18.89 -14.76 -9.81
CA ALA A 737 -20.13 -14.01 -10.01
C ALA A 737 -20.87 -14.45 -11.28
N SER A 738 -20.12 -14.73 -12.35
CA SER A 738 -20.65 -15.27 -13.61
C SER A 738 -21.21 -16.69 -13.44
N GLU A 739 -20.48 -17.57 -12.74
CA GLU A 739 -20.94 -18.93 -12.42
C GLU A 739 -22.22 -18.91 -11.57
N LYS A 740 -22.28 -18.01 -10.59
CA LYS A 740 -23.47 -17.81 -9.75
C LYS A 740 -24.68 -17.35 -10.58
N ALA A 741 -24.48 -16.42 -11.52
CA ALA A 741 -25.54 -15.97 -12.43
C ALA A 741 -26.08 -17.12 -13.29
N LEU A 742 -25.18 -17.92 -13.87
CA LEU A 742 -25.56 -19.09 -14.66
C LEU A 742 -26.30 -20.14 -13.82
N SER A 743 -25.86 -20.37 -12.58
CA SER A 743 -26.51 -21.32 -11.65
C SER A 743 -27.93 -20.91 -11.27
N ALA A 744 -28.22 -19.60 -11.24
CA ALA A 744 -29.54 -19.05 -10.97
C ALA A 744 -30.48 -19.08 -12.21
N GLY A 745 -30.00 -19.61 -13.34
CA GLY A 745 -30.77 -19.73 -14.58
C GLY A 745 -30.66 -18.52 -15.52
N MET A 746 -29.69 -17.62 -15.30
CA MET A 746 -29.38 -16.55 -16.26
C MET A 746 -28.56 -17.11 -17.43
N CYS A 747 -28.70 -16.53 -18.63
CA CYS A 747 -28.04 -17.03 -19.84
C CYS A 747 -26.69 -16.38 -20.15
N HIS A 748 -26.46 -15.16 -19.65
CA HIS A 748 -25.20 -14.43 -19.85
C HIS A 748 -24.96 -13.42 -18.73
N HIS A 749 -23.69 -13.08 -18.47
CA HIS A 749 -23.28 -12.13 -17.45
C HIS A 749 -22.51 -10.96 -18.06
N LEU A 750 -23.00 -9.73 -17.86
CA LEU A 750 -22.41 -8.48 -18.32
C LEU A 750 -21.87 -7.66 -17.14
N VAL A 751 -20.68 -7.10 -17.30
CA VAL A 751 -20.01 -6.27 -16.29
C VAL A 751 -20.41 -4.81 -16.47
N LYS A 752 -20.79 -4.12 -15.38
CA LYS A 752 -21.10 -2.68 -15.36
C LYS A 752 -19.82 -1.85 -15.18
N PRO A 753 -19.60 -0.77 -15.97
CA PRO A 753 -20.47 -0.26 -17.02
C PRO A 753 -20.29 -1.04 -18.35
N ALA A 754 -21.35 -1.72 -18.80
CA ALA A 754 -21.34 -2.44 -20.07
C ALA A 754 -21.46 -1.45 -21.24
N THR A 755 -20.71 -1.68 -22.31
CA THR A 755 -20.80 -0.84 -23.51
C THR A 755 -22.11 -1.09 -24.26
N ALA A 756 -22.55 -0.10 -25.05
CA ALA A 756 -23.75 -0.23 -25.86
C ALA A 756 -23.66 -1.42 -26.84
N ASP A 757 -22.48 -1.72 -27.39
CA ASP A 757 -22.32 -2.84 -28.32
C ASP A 757 -22.44 -4.20 -27.63
N GLU A 758 -21.88 -4.35 -26.42
CA GLU A 758 -21.96 -5.59 -25.62
C GLU A 758 -23.40 -5.92 -25.21
N ILE A 759 -24.15 -4.92 -24.74
CA ILE A 759 -25.56 -5.07 -24.39
C ILE A 759 -26.35 -5.57 -25.60
N VAL A 760 -26.19 -4.90 -26.73
CA VAL A 760 -26.95 -5.17 -27.96
C VAL A 760 -26.60 -6.53 -28.54
N HIS A 761 -25.31 -6.86 -28.58
CA HIS A 761 -24.81 -8.14 -29.06
C HIS A 761 -25.36 -9.32 -28.23
N THR A 762 -25.31 -9.20 -26.91
CA THR A 762 -25.79 -10.24 -25.99
C THR A 762 -27.28 -10.49 -26.17
N ILE A 763 -28.07 -9.43 -26.27
CA ILE A 763 -29.52 -9.52 -26.50
C ILE A 763 -29.82 -10.18 -27.85
N ASP A 764 -29.15 -9.76 -28.93
CA ASP A 764 -29.38 -10.29 -30.29
C ASP A 764 -29.10 -11.80 -30.39
N ILE A 765 -28.07 -12.30 -29.70
CA ILE A 765 -27.77 -13.73 -29.69
C ILE A 765 -28.81 -14.54 -28.91
N HIS A 766 -29.30 -14.03 -27.78
CA HIS A 766 -30.10 -14.82 -26.84
C HIS A 766 -31.62 -14.74 -27.07
N ILE A 767 -32.13 -13.71 -27.76
CA ILE A 767 -33.58 -13.57 -28.05
C ILE A 767 -34.12 -14.68 -28.98
N HIS A 768 -33.26 -15.27 -29.80
CA HIS A 768 -33.66 -16.19 -30.86
C HIS A 768 -33.66 -17.66 -30.40
N ALA A 769 -34.43 -17.96 -29.36
CA ALA A 769 -34.57 -19.31 -28.80
C ALA A 769 -35.59 -20.15 -29.59
N GLY A 770 -35.22 -20.64 -30.78
CA GLY A 770 -36.06 -21.57 -31.55
C GLY A 770 -35.44 -21.97 -32.90
N TYR A 771 -35.60 -23.24 -33.28
CA TYR A 771 -35.23 -23.71 -34.63
C TYR A 771 -36.33 -23.28 -35.61
N MET A 772 -35.99 -22.45 -36.60
CA MET A 772 -36.91 -22.00 -37.65
C MET A 772 -36.58 -22.73 -38.96
N GLU A 773 -37.57 -23.29 -39.64
CA GLU A 773 -37.41 -23.77 -41.02
C GLU A 773 -37.21 -22.56 -41.96
N ILE A 774 -36.15 -22.58 -42.74
CA ILE A 774 -35.85 -21.51 -43.71
C ILE A 774 -36.67 -21.74 -44.99
N THR A 775 -37.52 -20.78 -45.34
CA THR A 775 -38.06 -20.66 -46.70
C THR A 775 -37.09 -19.84 -47.56
N PRO A 776 -36.55 -20.38 -48.67
CA PRO A 776 -35.61 -19.64 -49.51
C PRO A 776 -36.35 -18.52 -50.29
N PRO A 777 -35.87 -17.26 -50.23
CA PRO A 777 -36.52 -16.13 -50.90
C PRO A 777 -36.42 -16.22 -52.43
N SER A 778 -37.39 -15.63 -53.14
CA SER A 778 -37.52 -15.70 -54.61
C SER A 778 -36.48 -14.86 -55.39
N GLU A 779 -35.82 -13.90 -54.75
CA GLU A 779 -34.71 -13.12 -55.33
C GLU A 779 -33.51 -13.11 -54.36
N THR A 780 -32.38 -13.66 -54.78
CA THR A 780 -31.19 -13.80 -53.94
C THR A 780 -30.15 -12.73 -54.24
N ASP A 781 -30.01 -11.76 -53.32
CA ASP A 781 -28.80 -10.93 -53.21
C ASP A 781 -27.58 -11.83 -52.91
N ALA A 782 -26.39 -11.45 -53.38
CA ALA A 782 -25.16 -12.23 -53.23
C ALA A 782 -24.80 -12.50 -51.75
N PHE A 783 -25.21 -11.59 -50.86
CA PHE A 783 -25.06 -11.76 -49.41
C PHE A 783 -26.01 -12.84 -48.85
N ILE A 784 -27.30 -12.81 -49.20
CA ILE A 784 -28.29 -13.81 -48.75
C ILE A 784 -27.97 -15.20 -49.29
N ALA A 785 -27.47 -15.30 -50.53
CA ALA A 785 -26.96 -16.55 -51.09
C ALA A 785 -25.78 -17.12 -50.26
N SER A 786 -24.90 -16.24 -49.76
CA SER A 786 -23.79 -16.64 -48.88
C SER A 786 -24.28 -17.10 -47.50
N LEU A 787 -25.34 -16.51 -46.96
CA LEU A 787 -25.97 -16.94 -45.71
C LEU A 787 -26.64 -18.32 -45.85
N LEU A 788 -27.39 -18.54 -46.93
CA LEU A 788 -28.04 -19.82 -47.24
C LEU A 788 -27.02 -20.94 -47.42
N SER A 789 -25.95 -20.67 -48.18
CA SER A 789 -24.85 -21.62 -48.35
C SER A 789 -24.17 -21.99 -47.03
N PHE A 790 -23.98 -21.01 -46.12
CA PHE A 790 -23.47 -21.28 -44.78
C PHE A 790 -24.43 -22.16 -43.99
N TYR A 791 -25.72 -21.81 -43.97
CA TYR A 791 -26.73 -22.55 -43.23
C TYR A 791 -26.85 -24.00 -43.72
N ASP A 792 -26.94 -24.25 -45.03
CA ASP A 792 -27.07 -25.60 -45.60
C ASP A 792 -25.84 -26.48 -45.36
N THR A 793 -24.66 -25.86 -45.28
CA THR A 793 -23.40 -26.57 -45.03
C THR A 793 -23.26 -26.98 -43.57
N TYR A 794 -23.52 -26.04 -42.64
CA TYR A 794 -23.22 -26.23 -41.22
C TYR A 794 -24.42 -26.61 -40.33
N SER A 795 -25.66 -26.57 -40.85
CA SER A 795 -26.86 -27.08 -40.16
C SER A 795 -26.95 -28.61 -40.12
N GLN A 796 -26.10 -29.31 -40.89
CA GLN A 796 -26.13 -30.77 -40.99
C GLN A 796 -25.60 -31.45 -39.71
N ARG A 797 -26.29 -32.49 -39.24
CA ARG A 797 -25.92 -33.27 -38.03
C ARG A 797 -24.51 -33.89 -38.08
N SER A 798 -23.99 -34.11 -39.29
CA SER A 798 -22.64 -34.64 -39.52
C SER A 798 -21.55 -33.66 -39.07
N VAL A 799 -21.79 -32.34 -39.14
CA VAL A 799 -20.81 -31.30 -38.78
C VAL A 799 -20.56 -31.26 -37.28
N MET A 800 -21.62 -31.34 -36.46
CA MET A 800 -21.48 -31.37 -35.00
C MET A 800 -20.76 -32.65 -34.53
N SER A 801 -21.06 -33.78 -35.18
CA SER A 801 -20.37 -35.05 -34.92
C SER A 801 -18.88 -34.97 -35.32
N ASN A 802 -18.57 -34.28 -36.42
CA ASN A 802 -17.19 -34.04 -36.85
C ASN A 802 -16.44 -33.08 -35.91
N LEU A 803 -17.10 -32.04 -35.39
CA LEU A 803 -16.54 -31.13 -34.37
C LEU A 803 -16.23 -31.85 -33.06
N LEU A 804 -17.07 -32.82 -32.65
CA LEU A 804 -16.83 -33.65 -31.47
C LEU A 804 -15.72 -34.71 -31.71
N ASN A 805 -15.62 -35.26 -32.92
CA ASN A 805 -14.56 -36.20 -33.30
C ASN A 805 -13.15 -35.58 -33.32
N ILE A 806 -13.06 -34.24 -33.29
CA ILE A 806 -11.79 -33.50 -33.10
C ILE A 806 -11.09 -33.90 -31.78
N PHE A 807 -11.83 -34.41 -30.79
CA PHE A 807 -11.24 -34.94 -29.55
C PHE A 807 -10.40 -36.22 -29.73
N HIS A 808 -10.64 -37.00 -30.79
CA HIS A 808 -10.10 -38.36 -30.90
C HIS A 808 -8.99 -38.51 -31.94
N GLU A 809 -8.95 -37.71 -33.01
CA GLU A 809 -7.89 -37.80 -34.04
C GLU A 809 -7.40 -36.41 -34.52
N PRO A 810 -6.13 -36.04 -34.26
CA PRO A 810 -5.60 -34.70 -34.59
C PRO A 810 -5.18 -34.51 -36.07
N THR A 811 -5.46 -35.45 -36.97
CA THR A 811 -4.94 -35.45 -38.35
C THR A 811 -5.91 -34.97 -39.43
N HIS A 812 -7.23 -35.08 -39.25
CA HIS A 812 -8.25 -34.57 -40.21
C HIS A 812 -8.77 -33.15 -39.89
N THR A 813 -8.20 -32.53 -38.87
CA THR A 813 -8.70 -31.34 -38.16
C THR A 813 -8.54 -30.02 -38.91
N SER A 814 -7.62 -29.93 -39.86
CA SER A 814 -7.25 -28.63 -40.46
C SER A 814 -8.24 -28.13 -41.50
N GLN A 815 -8.93 -28.99 -42.23
CA GLN A 815 -9.68 -28.56 -43.40
C GLN A 815 -11.04 -27.95 -43.04
N LEU A 816 -11.85 -28.66 -42.22
CA LEU A 816 -13.18 -28.21 -41.82
C LEU A 816 -13.15 -26.90 -41.02
N LEU A 817 -12.17 -26.73 -40.12
CA LEU A 817 -12.02 -25.49 -39.35
C LEU A 817 -11.57 -24.31 -40.22
N THR A 818 -10.72 -24.55 -41.21
CA THR A 818 -10.26 -23.50 -42.14
C THR A 818 -11.38 -23.09 -43.10
N GLU A 819 -12.19 -24.06 -43.57
CA GLU A 819 -13.38 -23.80 -44.38
C GLU A 819 -14.44 -23.03 -43.57
N LEU A 820 -14.73 -23.45 -42.34
CA LEU A 820 -15.66 -22.77 -41.44
C LEU A 820 -15.21 -21.33 -41.12
N LEU A 821 -13.91 -21.12 -40.90
CA LEU A 821 -13.34 -19.78 -40.68
C LEU A 821 -13.51 -18.88 -41.92
N ALA A 822 -13.20 -19.40 -43.12
CA ALA A 822 -13.34 -18.67 -44.36
C ALA A 822 -14.81 -18.31 -44.67
N ASP A 823 -15.72 -19.22 -44.35
CA ASP A 823 -17.15 -19.03 -44.52
C ASP A 823 -17.71 -18.03 -43.49
N ALA A 824 -17.30 -18.11 -42.21
CA ALA A 824 -17.67 -17.16 -41.16
C ALA A 824 -17.21 -15.72 -41.51
N GLN A 825 -15.99 -15.59 -42.05
CA GLN A 825 -15.47 -14.33 -42.57
C GLN A 825 -16.29 -13.83 -43.77
N ARG A 826 -16.80 -14.72 -44.63
CA ARG A 826 -17.62 -14.34 -45.81
C ARG A 826 -18.94 -13.71 -45.39
N ILE A 827 -19.61 -14.30 -44.40
CA ILE A 827 -20.91 -13.83 -43.91
C ILE A 827 -20.81 -12.68 -42.89
N GLY A 828 -19.60 -12.40 -42.38
CA GLY A 828 -19.38 -11.38 -41.35
C GLY A 828 -19.91 -11.80 -39.98
N ALA A 829 -19.73 -13.08 -39.62
CA ALA A 829 -19.96 -13.62 -38.28
C ALA A 829 -18.68 -13.44 -37.44
N THR A 830 -18.45 -12.19 -37.02
CA THR A 830 -17.22 -11.76 -36.34
C THR A 830 -16.97 -12.49 -35.01
N THR A 831 -18.03 -12.91 -34.33
CA THR A 831 -17.93 -13.59 -33.04
C THR A 831 -17.49 -15.04 -33.19
N LEU A 832 -18.06 -15.75 -34.16
CA LEU A 832 -17.64 -17.10 -34.55
C LEU A 832 -16.20 -17.10 -35.09
N GLU A 833 -15.85 -16.13 -35.94
CA GLU A 833 -14.48 -15.93 -36.44
C GLU A 833 -13.47 -15.83 -35.29
N ARG A 834 -13.77 -15.02 -34.27
CA ARG A 834 -12.90 -14.84 -33.10
C ARG A 834 -12.71 -16.13 -32.30
N CYS A 835 -13.77 -16.92 -32.12
CA CYS A 835 -13.70 -18.19 -31.39
C CYS A 835 -12.90 -19.25 -32.15
N LEU A 836 -13.07 -19.31 -33.48
CA LEU A 836 -12.27 -20.20 -34.34
C LEU A 836 -10.79 -19.83 -34.31
N HIS A 837 -10.46 -18.54 -34.38
CA HIS A 837 -9.07 -18.08 -34.25
C HIS A 837 -8.44 -18.48 -32.91
N ARG A 838 -9.15 -18.29 -31.78
CA ARG A 838 -8.66 -18.70 -30.45
C ARG A 838 -8.37 -20.20 -30.38
N PHE A 839 -9.21 -21.03 -30.99
CA PHE A 839 -8.99 -22.48 -31.02
C PHE A 839 -7.80 -22.86 -31.90
N MET A 840 -7.69 -22.28 -33.09
CA MET A 840 -6.59 -22.56 -34.03
C MET A 840 -5.22 -22.12 -33.51
N GLU A 841 -5.17 -21.08 -32.67
CA GLU A 841 -3.96 -20.62 -31.99
C GLU A 841 -3.56 -21.49 -30.78
N ALA A 842 -4.49 -22.26 -30.21
CA ALA A 842 -4.31 -22.97 -28.93
C ALA A 842 -3.62 -24.35 -29.03
N LYS A 843 -2.83 -24.62 -30.08
CA LYS A 843 -2.27 -25.93 -30.51
C LYS A 843 -1.55 -26.82 -29.46
N GLN A 844 -1.37 -26.39 -28.21
CA GLN A 844 -0.72 -27.16 -27.13
C GLN A 844 -1.34 -26.84 -25.75
N ARG A 845 -2.57 -27.28 -25.47
CA ARG A 845 -3.21 -27.11 -24.16
C ARG A 845 -3.81 -28.43 -23.63
N PRO A 846 -3.97 -28.60 -22.31
CA PRO A 846 -4.60 -29.78 -21.70
C PRO A 846 -6.01 -30.02 -22.25
N ASP A 847 -6.43 -31.29 -22.31
CA ASP A 847 -7.70 -31.76 -22.91
C ASP A 847 -8.95 -30.98 -22.42
N THR A 848 -8.90 -30.47 -21.18
CA THR A 848 -9.94 -29.66 -20.55
C THR A 848 -10.13 -28.28 -21.19
N ILE A 849 -9.07 -27.64 -21.69
CA ILE A 849 -9.18 -26.33 -22.36
C ILE A 849 -9.68 -26.49 -23.80
N ASN A 850 -9.33 -27.59 -24.47
CA ASN A 850 -9.89 -27.93 -25.77
C ASN A 850 -11.40 -28.21 -25.67
N ALA A 851 -11.87 -28.86 -24.59
CA ALA A 851 -13.29 -29.02 -24.27
C ALA A 851 -14.03 -27.69 -24.16
N LYS A 852 -13.45 -26.73 -23.45
CA LYS A 852 -14.04 -25.40 -23.32
C LYS A 852 -14.12 -24.68 -24.67
N HIS A 853 -13.03 -24.62 -25.44
CA HIS A 853 -13.03 -23.93 -26.72
C HIS A 853 -13.96 -24.58 -27.77
N ILE A 854 -14.09 -25.91 -27.77
CA ILE A 854 -15.02 -26.61 -28.67
C ILE A 854 -16.47 -26.35 -28.24
N SER A 855 -16.74 -26.30 -26.94
CA SER A 855 -18.04 -25.87 -26.41
C SER A 855 -18.37 -24.44 -26.86
N ASP A 856 -17.40 -23.52 -26.76
CA ASP A 856 -17.56 -22.13 -27.21
C ASP A 856 -17.84 -22.06 -28.72
N ILE A 857 -17.08 -22.79 -29.55
CA ILE A 857 -17.31 -22.84 -31.01
C ILE A 857 -18.67 -23.45 -31.33
N SER A 858 -19.09 -24.51 -30.64
CA SER A 858 -20.38 -25.16 -30.85
C SER A 858 -21.53 -24.21 -30.53
N PHE A 859 -21.44 -23.50 -29.42
CA PHE A 859 -22.41 -22.49 -29.01
C PHE A 859 -22.49 -21.35 -30.02
N GLU A 860 -21.35 -20.79 -30.43
CA GLU A 860 -21.31 -19.67 -31.38
C GLU A 860 -21.74 -20.07 -32.79
N LEU A 861 -21.47 -21.31 -33.20
CA LEU A 861 -21.95 -21.84 -34.47
C LEU A 861 -23.48 -21.93 -34.47
N ASP A 862 -24.06 -22.46 -33.40
CA ASP A 862 -25.52 -22.53 -33.22
C ASP A 862 -26.14 -21.13 -33.18
N ALA A 863 -25.56 -20.19 -32.44
CA ALA A 863 -25.97 -18.78 -32.43
C ALA A 863 -25.93 -18.17 -33.83
N THR A 864 -24.85 -18.39 -34.59
CA THR A 864 -24.69 -17.88 -35.95
C THR A 864 -25.77 -18.44 -36.88
N LEU A 865 -26.07 -19.74 -36.80
CA LEU A 865 -27.13 -20.38 -37.60
C LEU A 865 -28.51 -19.79 -37.28
N ARG A 866 -28.81 -19.51 -36.00
CA ARG A 866 -30.05 -18.85 -35.58
C ARG A 866 -30.15 -17.41 -36.12
N LEU A 867 -29.06 -16.65 -36.02
CA LEU A 867 -28.99 -15.29 -36.56
C LEU A 867 -29.21 -15.29 -38.08
N ILE A 868 -28.63 -16.26 -38.80
CA ILE A 868 -28.86 -16.43 -40.24
C ILE A 868 -30.34 -16.68 -40.53
N ALA A 869 -30.96 -17.66 -39.87
CA ALA A 869 -32.36 -18.01 -40.08
C ALA A 869 -33.29 -16.79 -39.88
N HIS A 870 -33.10 -16.03 -38.79
CA HIS A 870 -33.88 -14.82 -38.53
C HIS A 870 -33.57 -13.65 -39.48
N THR A 871 -32.36 -13.59 -40.01
CA THR A 871 -31.98 -12.57 -41.00
C THR A 871 -32.66 -12.83 -42.34
N ILE A 872 -32.79 -14.10 -42.74
CA ILE A 872 -33.46 -14.52 -43.98
C ILE A 872 -34.98 -14.31 -43.87
N ASP A 873 -35.60 -14.70 -42.75
CA ASP A 873 -37.04 -14.49 -42.50
C ASP A 873 -37.45 -13.00 -42.59
N LYS A 874 -36.68 -12.10 -41.95
CA LYS A 874 -36.95 -10.66 -42.00
C LYS A 874 -36.57 -9.97 -43.31
N SER A 875 -36.02 -10.70 -44.29
CA SER A 875 -35.68 -10.15 -45.60
C SER A 875 -36.91 -10.01 -46.53
N GLU A 876 -38.01 -10.73 -46.27
CA GLU A 876 -39.24 -10.70 -47.08
C GLU A 876 -40.24 -9.59 -46.73
N VAL A 877 -40.12 -8.91 -45.59
CA VAL A 877 -41.12 -7.91 -45.12
C VAL A 877 -40.95 -6.54 -45.81
N GLY A 878 -40.72 -6.57 -47.11
CA GLY A 878 -40.57 -5.42 -47.99
C GLY A 878 -41.56 -5.44 -49.16
N ASN A 879 -42.82 -5.86 -48.95
CA ASN A 879 -43.95 -5.44 -49.79
C ASN A 879 -45.31 -5.69 -49.10
N GLU A 880 -46.02 -4.59 -48.89
CA GLU A 880 -47.47 -4.41 -48.63
C GLU A 880 -48.15 -5.10 -47.42
N CYS A 881 -48.87 -4.28 -46.66
CA CYS A 881 -49.85 -4.69 -45.64
C CYS A 881 -50.95 -5.55 -46.26
N ASN A 882 -51.44 -6.57 -45.53
CA ASN A 882 -52.88 -6.78 -45.31
C ASN A 882 -53.19 -7.89 -44.29
N GLU A 883 -54.40 -7.75 -43.76
CA GLU A 883 -55.03 -8.44 -42.64
C GLU A 883 -55.18 -9.96 -42.79
N ALA A 884 -55.24 -10.60 -41.61
CA ALA A 884 -56.03 -11.78 -41.23
C ALA A 884 -56.24 -12.92 -42.26
N SER A 885 -55.75 -14.12 -41.91
CA SER A 885 -56.59 -15.32 -42.04
C SER A 885 -56.11 -16.45 -41.11
N ASP A 886 -57.06 -16.94 -40.31
CA ASP A 886 -57.04 -18.23 -39.63
C ASP A 886 -56.72 -19.35 -40.62
N VAL A 887 -55.70 -20.17 -40.34
CA VAL A 887 -55.58 -21.51 -40.95
C VAL A 887 -55.14 -22.54 -39.89
N ASP A 888 -56.14 -23.31 -39.47
CA ASP A 888 -56.16 -24.72 -39.05
C ASP A 888 -55.03 -25.30 -38.16
N ASN A 889 -55.21 -25.12 -36.85
CA ASN A 889 -54.34 -25.58 -35.76
C ASN A 889 -54.40 -27.09 -35.44
N THR A 890 -54.95 -27.91 -36.35
CA THR A 890 -55.18 -29.35 -36.15
C THR A 890 -54.14 -30.24 -36.84
N SER A 891 -53.54 -29.77 -37.94
CA SER A 891 -52.46 -30.46 -38.67
C SER A 891 -51.10 -30.38 -37.95
N LEU A 892 -50.77 -29.22 -37.38
CA LEU A 892 -49.51 -28.93 -36.69
C LEU A 892 -49.33 -29.73 -35.40
N ARG A 893 -50.40 -29.92 -34.61
CA ARG A 893 -50.34 -30.69 -33.35
C ARG A 893 -50.02 -32.17 -33.56
N SER A 894 -50.55 -32.80 -34.61
CA SER A 894 -50.27 -34.19 -34.97
C SER A 894 -48.81 -34.41 -35.43
N SER A 895 -48.25 -33.43 -36.14
CA SER A 895 -46.85 -33.48 -36.59
C SER A 895 -45.87 -33.19 -35.45
N LEU A 896 -46.21 -32.26 -34.54
CA LEU A 896 -45.43 -31.97 -33.33
C LEU A 896 -45.40 -33.14 -32.34
N GLU A 897 -46.49 -33.89 -32.16
CA GLU A 897 -46.51 -35.10 -31.32
C GLU A 897 -45.64 -36.24 -31.90
N LYS A 898 -45.57 -36.37 -33.22
CA LYS A 898 -44.69 -37.36 -33.87
C LYS A 898 -43.21 -36.97 -33.80
N VAL A 899 -42.90 -35.69 -33.92
CA VAL A 899 -41.53 -35.15 -33.78
C VAL A 899 -41.06 -35.20 -32.33
N LYS A 900 -41.95 -34.88 -31.36
CA LYS A 900 -41.68 -35.03 -29.93
C LYS A 900 -41.40 -36.49 -29.56
N ASN A 901 -42.22 -37.44 -30.02
CA ASN A 901 -41.99 -38.87 -29.79
C ASN A 901 -40.72 -39.42 -30.49
N ALA A 902 -40.28 -38.80 -31.59
CA ALA A 902 -39.04 -39.16 -32.28
C ALA A 902 -37.79 -38.52 -31.62
N LEU A 903 -37.93 -37.35 -30.99
CA LEU A 903 -36.86 -36.67 -30.25
C LEU A 903 -36.67 -37.24 -28.84
N GLU A 904 -37.74 -37.67 -28.18
CA GLU A 904 -37.68 -38.38 -26.88
C GLU A 904 -37.03 -39.78 -27.01
N ALA A 905 -36.96 -40.34 -28.23
CA ALA A 905 -36.35 -41.64 -28.52
C ALA A 905 -34.83 -41.58 -28.81
N TYR A 906 -34.22 -40.38 -28.90
CA TYR A 906 -32.77 -40.23 -29.14
C TYR A 906 -32.13 -39.24 -28.14
N ASP A 907 -31.92 -39.79 -26.94
CA ASP A 907 -30.81 -39.60 -26.02
C ASP A 907 -30.69 -38.31 -25.17
N ALA A 908 -31.66 -38.15 -24.25
CA ALA A 908 -31.44 -37.47 -22.96
C ALA A 908 -30.20 -37.99 -22.18
N LYS A 909 -29.72 -39.19 -22.52
CA LYS A 909 -28.55 -39.86 -21.94
C LYS A 909 -27.21 -39.29 -22.40
N ALA A 910 -27.15 -38.66 -23.57
CA ALA A 910 -25.91 -38.08 -24.10
C ALA A 910 -25.54 -36.77 -23.38
N LEU A 911 -26.53 -35.93 -23.08
CA LEU A 911 -26.36 -34.73 -22.27
C LEU A 911 -26.00 -35.12 -20.83
N GLU A 912 -26.70 -36.10 -20.25
CA GLU A 912 -26.43 -36.63 -18.91
C GLU A 912 -25.01 -37.22 -18.78
N LEU A 913 -24.49 -37.87 -19.82
CA LEU A 913 -23.12 -38.39 -19.88
C LEU A 913 -22.08 -37.28 -20.02
N ILE A 914 -22.34 -36.22 -20.80
CA ILE A 914 -21.44 -35.07 -20.94
C ILE A 914 -21.38 -34.27 -19.63
N THR A 915 -22.53 -34.05 -18.99
CA THR A 915 -22.61 -33.35 -17.69
C THR A 915 -22.02 -34.18 -16.55
N ALA A 916 -22.20 -35.51 -16.56
CA ALA A 916 -21.58 -36.41 -15.59
C ALA A 916 -20.04 -36.52 -15.74
N LEU A 917 -19.53 -36.36 -16.96
CA LEU A 917 -18.08 -36.37 -17.25
C LEU A 917 -17.42 -35.05 -16.84
N ALA A 918 -18.13 -33.92 -17.00
CA ALA A 918 -17.72 -32.62 -16.44
C ALA A 918 -17.71 -32.63 -14.91
N ALA A 919 -18.73 -33.19 -14.26
CA ALA A 919 -18.82 -33.26 -12.79
C ALA A 919 -17.73 -34.15 -12.15
N ARG A 920 -17.32 -35.24 -12.82
CA ARG A 920 -16.29 -36.17 -12.31
C ARG A 920 -14.86 -35.62 -12.32
N HIS A 921 -14.56 -34.66 -13.19
CA HIS A 921 -13.20 -34.15 -13.38
C HIS A 921 -12.99 -32.72 -12.83
N PHE A 922 -14.06 -31.97 -12.55
CA PHE A 922 -13.97 -30.60 -12.01
C PHE A 922 -14.36 -30.45 -10.52
N GLY A 923 -14.65 -31.53 -9.79
CA GLY A 923 -14.81 -31.46 -8.33
C GLY A 923 -15.93 -30.52 -7.85
N LEU A 924 -17.02 -30.42 -8.61
CA LEU A 924 -18.22 -29.64 -8.26
C LEU A 924 -19.42 -30.59 -8.16
N GLY A 925 -19.91 -30.80 -6.94
CA GLY A 925 -21.13 -31.54 -6.67
C GLY A 925 -22.35 -30.70 -7.02
N ILE A 926 -22.92 -30.95 -8.19
CA ILE A 926 -24.15 -30.31 -8.67
C ILE A 926 -25.18 -31.41 -8.94
N HIS A 927 -26.28 -31.40 -8.19
CA HIS A 927 -27.53 -32.07 -8.57
C HIS A 927 -28.38 -31.05 -9.33
N ILE A 928 -28.62 -31.26 -10.64
CA ILE A 928 -29.64 -30.54 -11.42
C ILE A 928 -30.57 -31.59 -12.05
N ARG A 929 -31.87 -31.30 -12.02
CA ARG A 929 -32.97 -32.13 -12.49
C ARG A 929 -33.70 -31.45 -13.64
#